data_AF-A0A1E5PX94-F1
#
_entry.id   AF-A0A1E5PX94-F1
#
_cell.length_a   1.000
_cell.length_b   1.000
_cell.length_c   1.000
_cell.angle_alpha   90.00
_cell.angle_beta   90.00
_cell.angle_gamma   90.00
#
_symmetry.space_group_name_H-M   'P 1'
#
loop_
_entity.id
_entity.type
_entity.pdbx_description
1 polymer ?
#
loop_
_entity_poly.entity_id
_entity_poly.type
_entity_poly.pdbx_seq_one_letter_code
_entity_poly.pdbx_strand_id
1 'polypeptide(L)'
;MHAQETTFSKLVQGEKQFQVPLYQRTYSWQREELGQLWADVLELVEDRLEGRAAAGHFLGSVVLAPERIAAGGMQRWLVVDGQQRMTTLMLAFTALRDHHRGRGAGKKAARINDLLLVNAYQDGSDSYRLLPTQADREAFIACVDTLPKAGGAGNVGAAYRFFVAALADGTDSGGEAWLDEVESVLGDCLSIVAITAAEGDNVYRIFESINNTGVGLSQSDLLRNYLFMCLPTRGEEVYRKWWLPMQELLGPGNLELLVWLDLVVGGNSRARQGDIYRDQKKRLEPLSGDEEALEAEIARLGLRADRLMRIVEPAREPDAQVRTVLERLSRWGGQVHYPLALHLLDLMDEGSATAAEAAAALAYAESYMVRRLFAGLSTTGSNRVFMELPKELEKDGSPAEAVRRFLSRNRTGPRAWPGDDALREAIRTRPFYKSGRGNQRFQILRRLEESHGSSEPVDYAQAELTVEHVLPQRPAQQWFDLLAEEVGDGESPEEIHGLLVHTLGNLTLTGENAKLSNHPFRRKQELLDASALRMNQRIAAQERWGRAEIVARAEDLADRAVQLWPGPLEGVVHADDEWAGWRELREILLAVPAGTWTSYGDLAGAIGTSAIAVGNHMYSKPGLHCPYRVLTADGRIAGGFRWTDDRHSGDPKEILEAEGVPFDDNGRARKSHRLTASDLAVLVGREIPEEPLPVPAARAGEQAEATAAGRFEALLRDNQTPEVVEGVLAVLRFWEEWGGYQVYGKGTETSCFPTVDAGGPHDSRALWPIAIYPVSGTVDVVFQYLKRRPPFDDEPLRRALMERFNAVDGIDLAEAKLDLRPSFPLEVFAGHGEAIRAVLEWFVHEVGLAEARGPFDDERARGAF
;
A
#
# COMPACT_ATOMS: atom_id res chain seq x y z
N MET A 1 -6.64 16.56 41.55
CA MET A 1 -6.56 15.09 41.71
C MET A 1 -5.91 14.68 43.02
N HIS A 2 -6.45 13.65 43.67
CA HIS A 2 -5.85 12.98 44.82
C HIS A 2 -5.78 11.47 44.56
N ALA A 3 -4.60 10.85 44.72
CA ALA A 3 -4.41 9.41 44.55
C ALA A 3 -4.14 8.76 45.91
N GLN A 4 -4.87 7.69 46.22
CA GLN A 4 -4.76 6.96 47.47
C GLN A 4 -4.80 5.45 47.22
N GLU A 5 -3.88 4.72 47.83
CA GLU A 5 -3.94 3.25 47.88
C GLU A 5 -5.02 2.80 48.87
N THR A 6 -5.89 1.89 48.44
CA THR A 6 -7.01 1.36 49.23
C THR A 6 -7.32 -0.09 48.84
N THR A 7 -8.19 -0.76 49.59
CA THR A 7 -8.73 -2.08 49.20
C THR A 7 -10.11 -1.91 48.55
N PHE A 8 -10.56 -2.90 47.78
CA PHE A 8 -11.86 -2.82 47.13
C PHE A 8 -13.01 -2.62 48.14
N SER A 9 -13.03 -3.37 49.24
CA SER A 9 -14.04 -3.20 50.31
C SER A 9 -14.05 -1.78 50.87
N LYS A 10 -12.88 -1.22 51.20
CA LYS A 10 -12.77 0.14 51.74
C LYS A 10 -13.19 1.21 50.72
N LEU A 11 -12.94 0.97 49.44
CA LEU A 11 -13.37 1.87 48.37
C LEU A 11 -14.90 1.94 48.31
N VAL A 12 -15.57 0.79 48.33
CA VAL A 12 -17.01 0.71 48.03
C VAL A 12 -17.91 0.91 49.25
N GLN A 13 -17.44 0.64 50.48
CA GLN A 13 -18.22 0.82 51.71
C GLN A 13 -18.63 2.30 51.96
N GLY A 14 -19.75 2.48 52.68
CA GLY A 14 -20.31 3.79 53.09
C GLY A 14 -21.68 4.11 52.48
N GLU A 15 -22.06 5.38 52.42
CA GLU A 15 -23.22 5.84 51.62
C GLU A 15 -22.71 6.44 50.31
N LYS A 16 -22.37 5.57 49.37
CA LYS A 16 -21.76 5.93 48.08
C LYS A 16 -22.41 5.14 46.96
N GLN A 17 -22.37 5.70 45.75
CA GLN A 17 -22.72 4.98 44.53
C GLN A 17 -21.67 5.25 43.46
N PHE A 18 -21.32 4.20 42.71
CA PHE A 18 -20.41 4.26 41.58
C PHE A 18 -21.23 4.10 40.30
N GLN A 19 -21.27 5.13 39.47
CA GLN A 19 -22.00 5.13 38.22
C GLN A 19 -21.03 5.07 37.06
N VAL A 20 -21.18 4.05 36.22
CA VAL A 20 -20.46 3.93 34.96
C VAL A 20 -21.22 4.74 33.90
N PRO A 21 -20.64 5.82 33.36
CA PRO A 21 -21.30 6.64 32.35
C PRO A 21 -21.57 5.91 31.04
N LEU A 22 -22.57 6.40 30.30
CA LEU A 22 -22.99 5.91 28.97
C LEU A 22 -21.84 5.78 27.96
N TYR A 23 -20.86 6.65 28.06
CA TYR A 23 -19.74 6.68 27.13
C TYR A 23 -18.70 5.57 27.38
N GLN A 24 -18.74 4.90 28.52
CA GLN A 24 -17.85 3.78 28.77
C GLN A 24 -18.26 2.55 27.96
N ARG A 25 -17.27 1.73 27.57
CA ARG A 25 -17.55 0.45 26.91
C ARG A 25 -18.33 -0.48 27.83
N THR A 26 -19.15 -1.35 27.26
CA THR A 26 -19.84 -2.42 27.99
C THR A 26 -18.83 -3.38 28.62
N TYR A 27 -19.30 -4.22 29.55
CA TYR A 27 -18.51 -5.25 30.18
C TYR A 27 -17.98 -6.25 29.14
N SER A 28 -16.66 -6.37 29.04
CA SER A 28 -15.97 -7.06 27.94
C SER A 28 -15.01 -8.15 28.39
N TRP A 29 -14.73 -8.28 29.70
CA TRP A 29 -13.88 -9.36 30.22
C TRP A 29 -14.45 -10.73 29.88
N GLN A 30 -13.58 -11.58 29.36
CA GLN A 30 -13.85 -12.95 28.95
C GLN A 30 -13.23 -13.92 29.97
N ARG A 31 -13.35 -15.22 29.68
CA ARG A 31 -12.87 -16.29 30.57
C ARG A 31 -11.37 -16.19 30.88
N GLU A 32 -10.57 -15.66 29.97
CA GLU A 32 -9.13 -15.49 30.14
C GLU A 32 -8.82 -14.45 31.23
N GLU A 33 -9.41 -13.25 31.16
CA GLU A 33 -9.20 -12.22 32.18
C GLU A 33 -9.79 -12.61 33.53
N LEU A 34 -10.95 -13.29 33.54
CA LEU A 34 -11.56 -13.84 34.75
C LEU A 34 -10.67 -14.91 35.39
N GLY A 35 -10.08 -15.79 34.57
CA GLY A 35 -9.17 -16.83 35.00
C GLY A 35 -7.88 -16.27 35.60
N GLN A 36 -7.32 -15.23 34.99
CA GLN A 36 -6.14 -14.56 35.53
C GLN A 36 -6.42 -13.93 36.90
N LEU A 37 -7.48 -13.11 37.01
CA LEU A 37 -7.87 -12.52 38.29
C LEU A 37 -8.09 -13.59 39.36
N TRP A 38 -8.73 -14.70 39.00
CA TRP A 38 -8.99 -15.78 39.95
C TRP A 38 -7.72 -16.52 40.34
N ALA A 39 -6.79 -16.75 39.43
CA ALA A 39 -5.48 -17.33 39.73
C ALA A 39 -4.70 -16.44 40.73
N ASP A 40 -4.71 -15.11 40.52
CA ASP A 40 -4.08 -14.16 41.43
C ASP A 40 -4.73 -14.20 42.84
N VAL A 41 -6.05 -14.38 42.91
CA VAL A 41 -6.76 -14.58 44.19
C VAL A 41 -6.37 -15.90 44.85
N LEU A 42 -6.30 -17.00 44.09
CA LEU A 42 -5.94 -18.31 44.63
C LEU A 42 -4.51 -18.35 45.17
N GLU A 43 -3.56 -17.71 44.50
CA GLU A 43 -2.18 -17.61 44.98
C GLU A 43 -2.11 -16.96 46.37
N LEU A 44 -2.86 -15.85 46.57
CA LEU A 44 -2.95 -15.18 47.86
C LEU A 44 -3.66 -16.04 48.93
N VAL A 45 -4.68 -16.81 48.54
CA VAL A 45 -5.39 -17.71 49.47
C VAL A 45 -4.45 -18.83 49.92
N GLU A 46 -3.69 -19.43 49.01
CA GLU A 46 -2.69 -20.46 49.32
C GLU A 46 -1.60 -19.93 50.25
N ASP A 47 -1.03 -18.75 49.94
CA ASP A 47 -0.06 -18.07 50.81
C ASP A 47 -0.57 -17.92 52.24
N ARG A 48 -1.81 -17.46 52.39
CA ARG A 48 -2.41 -17.21 53.71
C ARG A 48 -2.72 -18.50 54.48
N LEU A 49 -3.22 -19.52 53.79
CA LEU A 49 -3.47 -20.84 54.39
C LEU A 49 -2.17 -21.51 54.86
N GLU A 50 -1.06 -21.27 54.16
CA GLU A 50 0.27 -21.77 54.54
C GLU A 50 1.00 -20.89 55.57
N GLY A 51 0.39 -19.77 55.99
CA GLY A 51 0.98 -18.83 56.94
C GLY A 51 2.13 -18.01 56.38
N ARG A 52 2.25 -17.90 55.05
CA ARG A 52 3.20 -17.02 54.36
C ARG A 52 2.73 -15.56 54.48
N ALA A 53 3.68 -14.62 54.48
CA ALA A 53 3.35 -13.20 54.46
C ALA A 53 2.83 -12.81 53.06
N ALA A 54 1.51 -12.80 52.91
CA ALA A 54 0.86 -12.38 51.67
C ALA A 54 1.00 -10.86 51.49
N ALA A 55 1.91 -10.43 50.60
CA ALA A 55 1.90 -9.06 50.11
C ALA A 55 0.64 -8.85 49.27
N GLY A 56 -0.12 -7.78 49.51
CA GLY A 56 -1.35 -7.53 48.76
C GLY A 56 -1.10 -7.48 47.24
N HIS A 57 -2.04 -8.00 46.46
CA HIS A 57 -1.94 -7.99 45.00
C HIS A 57 -2.47 -6.68 44.43
N PHE A 58 -1.70 -6.02 43.58
CA PHE A 58 -2.08 -4.75 42.97
C PHE A 58 -2.93 -4.96 41.71
N LEU A 59 -4.21 -4.58 41.77
CA LEU A 59 -5.17 -4.71 40.67
C LEU A 59 -5.21 -3.51 39.71
N GLY A 60 -4.35 -2.51 39.90
CA GLY A 60 -4.37 -1.27 39.11
C GLY A 60 -5.11 -0.12 39.78
N SER A 61 -5.50 0.87 38.99
CA SER A 61 -6.12 2.13 39.46
C SER A 61 -7.59 2.27 39.07
N VAL A 62 -8.38 2.94 39.89
CA VAL A 62 -9.76 3.34 39.57
C VAL A 62 -9.82 4.86 39.60
N VAL A 63 -10.42 5.46 38.56
CA VAL A 63 -10.51 6.92 38.44
C VAL A 63 -11.95 7.35 38.66
N LEU A 64 -12.16 8.24 39.63
CA LEU A 64 -13.48 8.66 40.10
C LEU A 64 -13.62 10.17 39.98
N ALA A 65 -14.77 10.62 39.49
CA ALA A 65 -15.16 12.03 39.52
C ALA A 65 -16.43 12.23 40.35
N PRO A 66 -16.47 13.20 41.28
CA PRO A 66 -17.66 13.45 42.08
C PRO A 66 -18.77 14.04 41.21
N GLU A 67 -19.99 13.53 41.34
CA GLU A 67 -21.18 14.17 40.77
C GLU A 67 -21.70 15.25 41.73
N ARG A 68 -22.19 16.39 41.22
CA ARG A 68 -22.67 17.49 42.06
C ARG A 68 -23.85 17.03 42.91
N ILE A 69 -23.67 17.04 44.24
CA ILE A 69 -24.66 16.58 45.21
C ILE A 69 -25.73 17.66 45.41
N ALA A 70 -27.02 17.30 45.27
CA ALA A 70 -28.10 18.08 45.86
C ALA A 70 -28.07 17.89 47.39
N ALA A 71 -28.09 18.98 48.17
CA ALA A 71 -27.90 18.95 49.62
C ALA A 71 -28.73 17.86 50.32
N GLY A 72 -28.06 16.92 51.00
CA GLY A 72 -28.66 15.78 51.70
C GLY A 72 -28.68 14.44 50.95
N GLY A 73 -28.17 14.39 49.71
CA GLY A 73 -28.09 13.17 48.90
C GLY A 73 -26.83 12.32 49.13
N MET A 74 -26.91 11.04 48.72
CA MET A 74 -25.80 10.09 48.67
C MET A 74 -24.65 10.58 47.79
N GLN A 75 -23.41 10.26 48.16
CA GLN A 75 -22.24 10.61 47.37
C GLN A 75 -22.14 9.74 46.11
N ARG A 76 -22.41 10.33 44.94
CA ARG A 76 -22.27 9.67 43.63
C ARG A 76 -20.91 9.94 43.01
N TRP A 77 -20.29 8.87 42.52
CA TRP A 77 -18.99 8.86 41.86
C TRP A 77 -19.15 8.34 40.44
N LEU A 78 -18.77 9.17 39.48
CA LEU A 78 -18.65 8.76 38.09
C LEU A 78 -17.36 7.94 37.90
N VAL A 79 -17.47 6.72 37.39
CA VAL A 79 -16.34 5.84 37.11
C VAL A 79 -15.74 6.22 35.75
N VAL A 80 -14.62 6.94 35.77
CA VAL A 80 -13.92 7.42 34.58
C VAL A 80 -12.99 6.35 34.01
N ASP A 81 -12.39 5.52 34.87
CA ASP A 81 -11.59 4.36 34.49
C ASP A 81 -11.62 3.29 35.60
N GLY A 82 -11.36 2.04 35.25
CA GLY A 82 -11.41 0.89 36.15
C GLY A 82 -12.77 0.19 36.20
N GLN A 83 -13.71 0.57 35.33
CA GLN A 83 -15.08 0.04 35.31
C GLN A 83 -15.16 -1.50 35.15
N GLN A 84 -14.30 -2.10 34.32
CA GLN A 84 -14.29 -3.56 34.11
C GLN A 84 -13.91 -4.29 35.41
N ARG A 85 -12.83 -3.84 36.07
CA ARG A 85 -12.35 -4.39 37.34
C ARG A 85 -13.38 -4.23 38.46
N MET A 86 -13.98 -3.05 38.59
CA MET A 86 -15.03 -2.80 39.58
C MET A 86 -16.24 -3.73 39.36
N THR A 87 -16.68 -3.88 38.11
CA THR A 87 -17.82 -4.75 37.77
C THR A 87 -17.50 -6.20 38.08
N THR A 88 -16.30 -6.70 37.70
CA THR A 88 -15.88 -8.07 37.99
C THR A 88 -15.83 -8.37 39.49
N LEU A 89 -15.24 -7.47 40.29
CA LEU A 89 -15.16 -7.66 41.75
C LEU A 89 -16.54 -7.64 42.41
N MET A 90 -17.45 -6.76 41.98
CA MET A 90 -18.84 -6.77 42.45
C MET A 90 -19.53 -8.10 42.12
N LEU A 91 -19.30 -8.67 40.93
CA LEU A 91 -19.86 -9.97 40.55
C LEU A 91 -19.26 -11.12 41.37
N ALA A 92 -17.97 -11.07 41.70
CA ALA A 92 -17.33 -12.04 42.60
C ALA A 92 -17.94 -12.00 44.01
N PHE A 93 -18.15 -10.80 44.59
CA PHE A 93 -18.86 -10.66 45.86
C PHE A 93 -20.33 -11.09 45.79
N THR A 94 -20.99 -10.85 44.66
CA THR A 94 -22.36 -11.32 44.43
C THR A 94 -22.43 -12.84 44.45
N ALA A 95 -21.50 -13.52 43.75
CA ALA A 95 -21.40 -14.98 43.76
C ALA A 95 -21.04 -15.52 45.17
N LEU A 96 -20.13 -14.86 45.89
CA LEU A 96 -19.75 -15.23 47.26
C LEU A 96 -20.93 -15.10 48.24
N ARG A 97 -21.70 -14.03 48.15
CA ARG A 97 -22.94 -13.84 48.92
C ARG A 97 -23.91 -14.98 48.68
N ASP A 98 -24.15 -15.32 47.41
CA ASP A 98 -25.13 -16.34 47.03
C ASP A 98 -24.66 -17.75 47.42
N HIS A 99 -23.34 -18.00 47.39
CA HIS A 99 -22.72 -19.22 47.91
C HIS A 99 -22.94 -19.35 49.43
N HIS A 100 -22.67 -18.29 50.21
CA HIS A 100 -22.95 -18.25 51.66
C HIS A 100 -24.44 -18.47 51.97
N ARG A 101 -25.34 -17.86 51.19
CA ARG A 101 -26.79 -18.03 51.34
C ARG A 101 -27.20 -19.49 51.10
N GLY A 102 -26.67 -20.13 50.06
CA GLY A 102 -26.92 -21.55 49.74
C GLY A 102 -26.47 -22.52 50.83
N ARG A 103 -25.43 -22.17 51.60
CA ARG A 103 -24.92 -22.95 52.74
C ARG A 103 -25.61 -22.65 54.08
N GLY A 104 -26.59 -21.75 54.10
CA GLY A 104 -27.29 -21.33 55.32
C GLY A 104 -26.52 -20.32 56.18
N ALA A 105 -25.42 -19.75 55.69
CA ALA A 105 -24.62 -18.73 56.38
C ALA A 105 -25.23 -17.31 56.22
N GLY A 106 -26.50 -17.15 56.60
CA GLY A 106 -27.29 -15.93 56.33
C GLY A 106 -26.68 -14.63 56.86
N LYS A 107 -25.95 -14.68 57.98
CA LYS A 107 -25.26 -13.49 58.52
C LYS A 107 -24.09 -13.03 57.65
N LYS A 108 -23.28 -13.96 57.12
CA LYS A 108 -22.17 -13.65 56.21
C LYS A 108 -22.72 -13.06 54.90
N ALA A 109 -23.76 -13.70 54.35
CA ALA A 109 -24.44 -13.21 53.15
C ALA A 109 -25.03 -11.79 53.33
N ALA A 110 -25.74 -11.53 54.43
CA ALA A 110 -26.30 -10.21 54.71
C ALA A 110 -25.20 -9.14 54.82
N ARG A 111 -24.08 -9.46 55.50
CA ARG A 111 -22.94 -8.54 55.62
C ARG A 111 -22.36 -8.15 54.27
N ILE A 112 -22.14 -9.10 53.35
CA ILE A 112 -21.63 -8.79 52.00
C ILE A 112 -22.65 -7.94 51.24
N ASN A 113 -23.92 -8.31 51.30
CA ASN A 113 -25.00 -7.61 50.61
C ASN A 113 -25.04 -6.13 51.01
N ASP A 114 -25.18 -5.87 52.32
CA ASP A 114 -25.53 -4.54 52.83
C ASP A 114 -24.31 -3.60 52.88
N LEU A 115 -23.10 -4.15 53.03
CA LEU A 115 -21.87 -3.35 53.09
C LEU A 115 -21.25 -3.09 51.71
N LEU A 116 -21.44 -3.98 50.74
CA LEU A 116 -20.69 -3.96 49.47
C LEU A 116 -21.58 -3.83 48.23
N LEU A 117 -22.75 -4.47 48.20
CA LEU A 117 -23.53 -4.60 46.95
C LEU A 117 -24.66 -3.57 46.85
N VAL A 118 -25.32 -3.26 47.97
CA VAL A 118 -26.48 -2.36 48.00
C VAL A 118 -26.32 -1.22 48.99
N ASN A 119 -27.16 -0.21 48.81
CA ASN A 119 -27.42 0.88 49.73
C ASN A 119 -28.82 0.68 50.32
N ALA A 120 -28.90 -0.04 51.44
CA ALA A 120 -30.17 -0.58 51.98
C ALA A 120 -31.25 0.48 52.31
N TYR A 121 -30.88 1.75 52.43
CA TYR A 121 -31.79 2.85 52.76
C TYR A 121 -32.14 3.75 51.56
N GLN A 122 -31.82 3.34 50.33
CA GLN A 122 -32.14 4.06 49.10
C GLN A 122 -33.11 3.25 48.23
N ASP A 123 -33.87 3.95 47.39
CA ASP A 123 -34.86 3.36 46.48
C ASP A 123 -34.39 3.37 45.01
N GLY A 124 -35.02 2.53 44.19
CA GLY A 124 -34.79 2.51 42.75
C GLY A 124 -33.33 2.21 42.39
N SER A 125 -32.77 2.95 41.43
CA SER A 125 -31.37 2.77 41.00
C SER A 125 -30.36 3.13 42.08
N ASP A 126 -30.73 3.98 43.04
CA ASP A 126 -29.83 4.44 44.11
C ASP A 126 -29.54 3.34 45.15
N SER A 127 -30.38 2.30 45.16
CA SER A 127 -30.19 1.10 45.98
C SER A 127 -28.95 0.28 45.60
N TYR A 128 -28.39 0.44 44.39
CA TYR A 128 -27.23 -0.35 43.95
C TYR A 128 -25.92 0.39 44.16
N ARG A 129 -24.91 -0.30 44.70
CA ARG A 129 -23.58 0.28 44.93
C ARG A 129 -22.86 0.64 43.63
N LEU A 130 -23.00 -0.20 42.62
CA LEU A 130 -22.47 -0.01 41.28
C LEU A 130 -23.64 -0.01 40.29
N LEU A 131 -23.70 1.04 39.47
CA LEU A 131 -24.54 1.09 38.28
C LEU A 131 -23.63 0.97 37.05
N PRO A 132 -23.52 -0.22 36.43
CA PRO A 132 -22.76 -0.37 35.19
C PRO A 132 -23.48 0.32 34.01
N THR A 133 -22.86 0.25 32.83
CA THR A 133 -23.44 0.80 31.60
C THR A 133 -24.86 0.26 31.36
N GLN A 134 -25.68 1.01 30.65
CA GLN A 134 -27.08 0.68 30.40
C GLN A 134 -27.27 -0.70 29.78
N ALA A 135 -26.36 -1.11 28.89
CA ALA A 135 -26.39 -2.42 28.24
C ALA A 135 -26.18 -3.57 29.23
N ASP A 136 -25.37 -3.35 30.28
CA ASP A 136 -25.03 -4.35 31.29
C ASP A 136 -25.96 -4.31 32.51
N ARG A 137 -26.69 -3.21 32.70
CA ARG A 137 -27.43 -2.90 33.93
C ARG A 137 -28.49 -3.94 34.26
N GLU A 138 -29.30 -4.38 33.29
CA GLU A 138 -30.33 -5.39 33.53
C GLU A 138 -29.70 -6.73 33.98
N ALA A 139 -28.65 -7.17 33.29
CA ALA A 139 -27.96 -8.42 33.62
C ALA A 139 -27.26 -8.35 34.99
N PHE A 140 -26.63 -7.22 35.32
CA PHE A 140 -25.97 -7.00 36.59
C PHE A 140 -26.96 -6.97 37.75
N ILE A 141 -28.03 -6.17 37.64
CA ILE A 141 -29.10 -6.11 38.64
C ILE A 141 -29.74 -7.48 38.84
N ALA A 142 -29.97 -8.24 37.76
CA ALA A 142 -30.50 -9.59 37.88
C ALA A 142 -29.62 -10.50 38.75
N CYS A 143 -28.29 -10.36 38.66
CA CYS A 143 -27.37 -11.09 39.53
C CYS A 143 -27.41 -10.58 40.98
N VAL A 144 -27.37 -9.26 41.18
CA VAL A 144 -27.41 -8.66 42.53
C VAL A 144 -28.71 -9.00 43.26
N ASP A 145 -29.87 -8.95 42.60
CA ASP A 145 -31.16 -9.23 43.24
C ASP A 145 -31.52 -10.73 43.24
N THR A 146 -30.62 -11.59 42.75
CA THR A 146 -30.85 -13.03 42.60
C THR A 146 -32.15 -13.33 41.82
N LEU A 147 -32.42 -12.57 40.76
CA LEU A 147 -33.59 -12.74 39.91
C LEU A 147 -33.48 -13.99 39.02
N PRO A 148 -34.57 -14.52 38.43
CA PRO A 148 -34.52 -15.69 37.55
C PRO A 148 -33.58 -15.54 36.33
N LYS A 149 -33.27 -14.30 35.93
CA LYS A 149 -32.34 -13.99 34.83
C LYS A 149 -30.88 -13.90 35.29
N ALA A 150 -30.57 -14.08 36.58
CA ALA A 150 -29.19 -14.08 37.10
C ALA A 150 -28.33 -15.11 36.35
N GLY A 151 -27.16 -14.68 35.87
CA GLY A 151 -26.34 -15.55 35.03
C GLY A 151 -26.94 -15.83 33.64
N GLY A 152 -27.66 -14.88 33.04
CA GLY A 152 -28.18 -14.96 31.66
C GLY A 152 -27.11 -14.90 30.56
N ALA A 153 -27.53 -14.73 29.31
CA ALA A 153 -26.61 -14.58 28.17
C ALA A 153 -25.77 -13.27 28.28
N GLY A 154 -24.58 -13.25 27.68
CA GLY A 154 -23.66 -12.11 27.69
C GLY A 154 -22.54 -12.21 28.75
N ASN A 155 -21.61 -11.25 28.72
CA ASN A 155 -20.37 -11.29 29.49
C ASN A 155 -20.60 -11.15 31.01
N VAL A 156 -21.55 -10.30 31.43
CA VAL A 156 -21.91 -10.13 32.85
C VAL A 156 -22.40 -11.46 33.45
N GLY A 157 -23.32 -12.12 32.75
CA GLY A 157 -23.83 -13.41 33.18
C GLY A 157 -22.75 -14.50 33.15
N ALA A 158 -21.84 -14.48 32.16
CA ALA A 158 -20.72 -15.40 32.09
C ALA A 158 -19.75 -15.25 33.27
N ALA A 159 -19.40 -14.01 33.65
CA ALA A 159 -18.56 -13.73 34.80
C ALA A 159 -19.21 -14.18 36.12
N TYR A 160 -20.50 -13.91 36.31
CA TYR A 160 -21.23 -14.41 37.49
C TYR A 160 -21.19 -15.94 37.58
N ARG A 161 -21.52 -16.65 36.49
CA ARG A 161 -21.47 -18.12 36.45
C ARG A 161 -20.06 -18.67 36.70
N PHE A 162 -19.03 -17.99 36.20
CA PHE A 162 -17.64 -18.37 36.44
C PHE A 162 -17.31 -18.37 37.93
N PHE A 163 -17.60 -17.28 38.66
CA PHE A 163 -17.31 -17.22 40.10
C PHE A 163 -18.20 -18.16 40.91
N VAL A 164 -19.47 -18.36 40.55
CA VAL A 164 -20.32 -19.36 41.20
C VAL A 164 -19.71 -20.76 41.10
N ALA A 165 -19.23 -21.14 39.91
CA ALA A 165 -18.58 -22.44 39.70
C ALA A 165 -17.24 -22.54 40.45
N ALA A 166 -16.41 -21.50 40.39
CA ALA A 166 -15.11 -21.46 41.03
C ALA A 166 -15.20 -21.55 42.56
N LEU A 167 -16.17 -20.85 43.17
CA LEU A 167 -16.43 -20.90 44.60
C LEU A 167 -16.96 -22.27 45.05
N ALA A 168 -17.81 -22.90 44.25
CA ALA A 168 -18.29 -24.26 44.54
C ALA A 168 -17.14 -25.28 44.53
N ASP A 169 -16.35 -25.30 43.46
CA ASP A 169 -15.22 -26.22 43.28
C ASP A 169 -14.14 -26.06 44.36
N GLY A 170 -13.76 -24.81 44.66
CA GLY A 170 -12.77 -24.52 45.69
C GLY A 170 -13.27 -24.85 47.10
N THR A 171 -14.55 -24.64 47.40
CA THR A 171 -15.12 -24.96 48.72
C THR A 171 -15.25 -26.46 48.93
N ASP A 172 -15.56 -27.23 47.88
CA ASP A 172 -15.60 -28.70 47.95
C ASP A 172 -14.20 -29.28 48.27
N SER A 173 -13.14 -28.61 47.82
CA SER A 173 -11.75 -29.02 48.03
C SER A 173 -11.14 -28.51 49.34
N GLY A 174 -11.34 -27.23 49.66
CA GLY A 174 -10.67 -26.52 50.77
C GLY A 174 -11.55 -26.25 52.01
N GLY A 175 -12.86 -26.53 51.93
CA GLY A 175 -13.80 -26.35 53.04
C GLY A 175 -14.03 -24.89 53.46
N GLU A 176 -14.59 -24.71 54.65
CA GLU A 176 -14.99 -23.39 55.16
C GLU A 176 -13.79 -22.46 55.43
N ALA A 177 -12.64 -23.02 55.83
CA ALA A 177 -11.43 -22.23 56.07
C ALA A 177 -10.90 -21.58 54.78
N TRP A 178 -10.91 -22.33 53.66
CA TRP A 178 -10.56 -21.78 52.36
C TRP A 178 -11.52 -20.66 51.93
N LEU A 179 -12.82 -20.86 52.15
CA LEU A 179 -13.83 -19.88 51.79
C LEU A 179 -13.71 -18.58 52.60
N ASP A 180 -13.37 -18.68 53.89
CA ASP A 180 -13.09 -17.53 54.75
C ASP A 180 -11.86 -16.76 54.29
N GLU A 181 -10.80 -17.46 53.83
CA GLU A 181 -9.63 -16.80 53.24
C GLU A 181 -9.95 -16.16 51.88
N VAL A 182 -10.82 -16.75 51.04
CA VAL A 182 -11.29 -16.10 49.80
C VAL A 182 -12.02 -14.79 50.10
N GLU A 183 -12.94 -14.77 51.10
CA GLU A 183 -13.62 -13.55 51.52
C GLU A 183 -12.63 -12.47 52.00
N SER A 184 -11.63 -12.89 52.79
CA SER A 184 -10.55 -12.03 53.29
C SER A 184 -9.68 -11.48 52.15
N VAL A 185 -9.28 -12.33 51.19
CA VAL A 185 -8.44 -11.93 50.05
C VAL A 185 -9.18 -10.94 49.16
N LEU A 186 -10.41 -11.28 48.74
CA LEU A 186 -11.23 -10.41 47.88
C LEU A 186 -11.48 -9.04 48.54
N GLY A 187 -11.67 -9.01 49.86
CA GLY A 187 -11.99 -7.79 50.59
C GLY A 187 -10.79 -6.91 50.93
N ASP A 188 -9.71 -7.54 51.39
CA ASP A 188 -8.64 -6.85 52.13
C ASP A 188 -7.24 -7.01 51.54
N CYS A 189 -7.01 -7.99 50.66
CA CYS A 189 -5.68 -8.26 50.09
C CYS A 189 -5.51 -7.77 48.64
N LEU A 190 -6.60 -7.35 47.98
CA LEU A 190 -6.56 -6.76 46.65
C LEU A 190 -6.42 -5.23 46.76
N SER A 191 -5.23 -4.72 46.44
CA SER A 191 -4.89 -3.29 46.49
C SER A 191 -5.28 -2.59 45.18
N ILE A 192 -5.92 -1.43 45.30
CA ILE A 192 -6.34 -0.55 44.21
C ILE A 192 -5.89 0.88 44.52
N VAL A 193 -5.39 1.59 43.51
CA VAL A 193 -5.13 3.03 43.62
C VAL A 193 -6.38 3.80 43.18
N ALA A 194 -7.09 4.41 44.13
CA ALA A 194 -8.21 5.30 43.84
C ALA A 194 -7.70 6.72 43.53
N ILE A 195 -7.94 7.16 42.29
CA ILE A 195 -7.61 8.50 41.79
C ILE A 195 -8.91 9.31 41.75
N THR A 196 -9.03 10.29 42.63
CA THR A 196 -10.22 11.13 42.74
C THR A 196 -9.97 12.50 42.10
N ALA A 197 -10.82 12.87 41.14
CA ALA A 197 -10.82 14.21 40.56
C ALA A 197 -11.32 15.25 41.59
N ALA A 198 -10.67 16.39 41.66
CA ALA A 198 -11.09 17.50 42.52
C ALA A 198 -12.31 18.23 41.91
N GLU A 199 -13.04 18.97 42.75
CA GLU A 199 -14.14 19.80 42.29
C GLU A 199 -13.62 20.90 41.34
N GLY A 200 -14.05 20.88 40.08
CA GLY A 200 -13.53 21.75 39.01
C GLY A 200 -12.41 21.15 38.15
N ASP A 201 -11.89 19.97 38.48
CA ASP A 201 -10.99 19.24 37.58
C ASP A 201 -11.74 18.89 36.28
N ASN A 202 -11.08 19.13 35.14
CA ASN A 202 -11.68 18.79 33.86
C ASN A 202 -11.57 17.27 33.62
N VAL A 203 -12.62 16.53 33.98
CA VAL A 203 -12.75 15.07 33.83
C VAL A 203 -12.36 14.60 32.43
N TYR A 204 -12.57 15.42 31.41
CA TYR A 204 -12.16 15.14 30.03
C TYR A 204 -10.63 15.02 29.89
N ARG A 205 -9.85 15.95 30.45
CA ARG A 205 -8.38 15.91 30.36
C ARG A 205 -7.81 14.72 31.12
N ILE A 206 -8.47 14.34 32.22
CA ILE A 206 -8.14 13.17 33.01
C ILE A 206 -8.31 11.92 32.15
N PHE A 207 -9.50 11.77 31.57
CA PHE A 207 -9.83 10.66 30.69
C PHE A 207 -8.88 10.55 29.50
N GLU A 208 -8.59 11.65 28.81
CA GLU A 208 -7.63 11.67 27.70
C GLU A 208 -6.23 11.24 28.11
N SER A 209 -5.72 11.82 29.21
CA SER A 209 -4.35 11.58 29.66
C SER A 209 -4.11 10.11 30.02
N ILE A 210 -5.12 9.44 30.60
CA ILE A 210 -5.02 8.05 31.07
C ILE A 210 -5.21 7.05 29.93
N ASN A 211 -6.09 7.34 28.97
CA ASN A 211 -6.28 6.47 27.80
C ASN A 211 -5.14 6.55 26.78
N ASN A 212 -4.25 7.55 26.90
CA ASN A 212 -3.07 7.69 26.04
C ASN A 212 -1.92 6.75 26.44
N THR A 213 -2.02 6.03 27.56
CA THR A 213 -0.94 5.20 28.13
C THR A 213 -1.20 3.68 28.12
N GLY A 214 -2.10 3.17 27.27
CA GLY A 214 -2.43 1.73 27.18
C GLY A 214 -2.98 1.29 25.81
N VAL A 215 -3.74 0.18 25.76
CA VAL A 215 -4.51 -0.20 24.57
C VAL A 215 -5.53 0.91 24.27
N GLY A 216 -5.19 1.77 23.32
CA GLY A 216 -5.91 3.00 23.06
C GLY A 216 -7.33 2.76 22.55
N LEU A 217 -8.27 3.59 23.00
CA LEU A 217 -9.60 3.69 22.42
C LEU A 217 -9.52 4.10 20.94
N SER A 218 -10.48 3.64 20.11
CA SER A 218 -10.58 4.12 18.73
C SER A 218 -10.87 5.62 18.69
N GLN A 219 -10.62 6.29 17.56
CA GLN A 219 -10.93 7.72 17.45
C GLN A 219 -12.44 7.97 17.56
N SER A 220 -13.25 7.02 17.07
CA SER A 220 -14.70 7.08 17.17
C SER A 220 -15.20 6.92 18.62
N ASP A 221 -14.55 6.09 19.43
CA ASP A 221 -14.85 5.95 20.85
C ASP A 221 -14.49 7.24 21.61
N LEU A 222 -13.33 7.83 21.34
CA LEU A 222 -12.95 9.11 21.93
C LEU A 222 -13.97 10.21 21.60
N LEU A 223 -14.42 10.27 20.35
CA LEU A 223 -15.45 11.23 19.93
C LEU A 223 -16.79 10.96 20.61
N ARG A 224 -17.26 9.70 20.65
CA ARG A 224 -18.47 9.31 21.38
C ARG A 224 -18.41 9.85 22.80
N ASN A 225 -17.29 9.61 23.47
CA ASN A 225 -17.14 9.96 24.87
C ASN A 225 -17.21 11.47 25.08
N TYR A 226 -16.52 12.23 24.24
CA TYR A 226 -16.60 13.68 24.26
C TYR A 226 -18.04 14.18 24.05
N LEU A 227 -18.75 13.68 23.03
CA LEU A 227 -20.11 14.08 22.72
C LEU A 227 -21.07 13.84 23.89
N PHE A 228 -21.04 12.66 24.49
CA PHE A 228 -21.94 12.32 25.60
C PHE A 228 -21.55 12.96 26.94
N MET A 229 -20.29 13.36 27.11
CA MET A 229 -19.91 14.22 28.24
C MET A 229 -20.48 15.64 28.09
N CYS A 230 -20.70 16.11 26.87
CA CYS A 230 -21.36 17.39 26.59
C CYS A 230 -22.90 17.30 26.60
N LEU A 231 -23.47 16.13 26.90
CA LEU A 231 -24.93 15.89 26.99
C LEU A 231 -25.32 15.39 28.40
N PRO A 232 -25.08 16.16 29.47
CA PRO A 232 -25.32 15.70 30.83
C PRO A 232 -26.81 15.43 31.13
N THR A 233 -27.74 16.09 30.44
CA THR A 233 -29.18 15.91 30.69
C THR A 233 -29.86 15.04 29.64
N ARG A 234 -29.50 15.18 28.36
CA ARG A 234 -30.14 14.48 27.23
C ARG A 234 -29.38 13.23 26.76
N GLY A 235 -28.19 12.96 27.31
CA GLY A 235 -27.28 11.94 26.80
C GLY A 235 -27.88 10.55 26.66
N GLU A 236 -28.75 10.13 27.60
CA GLU A 236 -29.40 8.81 27.51
C GLU A 236 -30.41 8.72 26.37
N GLU A 237 -31.24 9.75 26.20
CA GLU A 237 -32.23 9.79 25.11
C GLU A 237 -31.52 9.85 23.76
N VAL A 238 -30.54 10.74 23.61
CA VAL A 238 -29.76 10.91 22.38
C VAL A 238 -29.01 9.63 22.03
N TYR A 239 -28.45 8.93 23.03
CA TYR A 239 -27.76 7.66 22.81
C TYR A 239 -28.70 6.61 22.23
N ARG A 240 -29.85 6.37 22.88
CA ARG A 240 -30.82 5.35 22.46
C ARG A 240 -31.44 5.67 21.11
N LYS A 241 -31.73 6.95 20.86
CA LYS A 241 -32.44 7.42 19.67
C LYS A 241 -31.56 7.49 18.43
N TRP A 242 -30.32 7.96 18.57
CA TRP A 242 -29.47 8.28 17.42
C TRP A 242 -28.18 7.48 17.39
N TRP A 243 -27.45 7.40 18.50
CA TRP A 243 -26.10 6.81 18.48
C TRP A 243 -26.12 5.28 18.41
N LEU A 244 -26.90 4.61 19.26
CA LEU A 244 -26.96 3.15 19.31
C LEU A 244 -27.41 2.55 17.98
N PRO A 245 -28.50 3.00 17.33
CA PRO A 245 -28.90 2.48 16.02
C PRO A 245 -27.82 2.66 14.94
N MET A 246 -27.15 3.82 14.93
CA MET A 246 -26.03 4.08 14.03
C MET A 246 -24.83 3.14 14.30
N GLN A 247 -24.49 2.92 15.57
CA GLN A 247 -23.39 2.04 15.96
C GLN A 247 -23.67 0.58 15.59
N GLU A 248 -24.90 0.12 15.79
CA GLU A 248 -25.34 -1.23 15.40
C GLU A 248 -25.36 -1.42 13.88
N LEU A 249 -25.81 -0.41 13.14
CA LEU A 249 -25.85 -0.43 11.68
C LEU A 249 -24.45 -0.53 11.06
N LEU A 250 -23.49 0.25 11.56
CA LEU A 250 -22.17 0.40 10.96
C LEU A 250 -21.15 -0.60 11.47
N GLY A 251 -21.23 -1.00 12.74
CA GLY A 251 -20.12 -1.63 13.45
C GLY A 251 -18.92 -0.68 13.62
N PRO A 252 -17.84 -1.13 14.29
CA PRO A 252 -16.74 -0.26 14.70
C PRO A 252 -15.97 0.35 13.51
N GLY A 253 -15.69 -0.44 12.47
CA GLY A 253 -14.88 0.01 11.33
C GLY A 253 -15.58 1.09 10.48
N ASN A 254 -16.87 0.89 10.15
CA ASN A 254 -17.59 1.89 9.36
C ASN A 254 -17.99 3.10 10.18
N LEU A 255 -18.13 2.98 11.51
CA LEU A 255 -18.35 4.13 12.39
C LEU A 255 -17.13 5.06 12.39
N GLU A 256 -15.91 4.53 12.52
CA GLU A 256 -14.70 5.33 12.42
C GLU A 256 -14.52 5.95 11.03
N LEU A 257 -14.83 5.19 9.97
CA LEU A 257 -14.85 5.70 8.60
C LEU A 257 -15.87 6.84 8.42
N LEU A 258 -17.09 6.70 8.94
CA LEU A 258 -18.13 7.72 8.86
C LEU A 258 -17.67 9.03 9.53
N VAL A 259 -17.13 8.93 10.74
CA VAL A 259 -16.67 10.10 11.49
C VAL A 259 -15.53 10.81 10.75
N TRP A 260 -14.65 10.07 10.07
CA TRP A 260 -13.63 10.66 9.20
C TRP A 260 -14.24 11.31 7.94
N LEU A 261 -15.18 10.63 7.27
CA LEU A 261 -15.86 11.16 6.08
C LEU A 261 -16.63 12.44 6.40
N ASP A 262 -17.27 12.52 7.57
CA ASP A 262 -17.98 13.68 8.06
C ASP A 262 -17.08 14.94 8.12
N LEU A 263 -15.82 14.78 8.58
CA LEU A 263 -14.83 15.86 8.52
C LEU A 263 -14.49 16.29 7.09
N VAL A 264 -14.28 15.31 6.20
CA VAL A 264 -13.88 15.58 4.81
C VAL A 264 -15.00 16.29 4.06
N VAL A 265 -16.24 15.79 4.19
CA VAL A 265 -17.45 16.40 3.62
C VAL A 265 -17.68 17.78 4.22
N GLY A 266 -17.46 17.96 5.52
CA GLY A 266 -17.48 19.27 6.19
C GLY A 266 -16.32 20.22 5.83
N GLY A 267 -15.51 19.87 4.81
CA GLY A 267 -14.47 20.74 4.27
C GLY A 267 -13.06 20.54 4.85
N ASN A 268 -12.82 19.54 5.69
CA ASN A 268 -11.46 19.22 6.10
C ASN A 268 -10.79 18.22 5.14
N SER A 269 -10.46 18.69 3.93
CA SER A 269 -9.77 17.85 2.92
C SER A 269 -8.43 17.25 3.39
N ARG A 270 -7.83 17.79 4.47
CA ARG A 270 -6.53 17.35 5.04
C ARG A 270 -6.68 16.44 6.25
N ALA A 271 -7.92 16.04 6.60
CA ALA A 271 -8.20 15.18 7.74
C ALA A 271 -7.40 13.87 7.65
N ARG A 272 -6.67 13.54 8.73
CA ARG A 272 -5.92 12.29 8.87
C ARG A 272 -6.67 11.36 9.81
N GLN A 273 -6.61 10.06 9.57
CA GLN A 273 -7.29 9.07 10.41
C GLN A 273 -6.81 9.12 11.87
N GLY A 274 -5.51 9.32 12.12
CA GLY A 274 -4.97 9.44 13.49
C GLY A 274 -5.35 10.74 14.23
N ASP A 275 -5.97 11.70 13.53
CA ASP A 275 -6.32 13.03 14.07
C ASP A 275 -7.84 13.26 14.12
N ILE A 276 -8.66 12.24 13.79
CA ILE A 276 -10.12 12.37 13.65
C ILE A 276 -10.73 13.03 14.87
N TYR A 277 -10.42 12.52 16.06
CA TYR A 277 -11.02 13.00 17.29
C TYR A 277 -10.65 14.46 17.58
N ARG A 278 -9.37 14.82 17.41
CA ARG A 278 -8.89 16.20 17.60
C ARG A 278 -9.63 17.16 16.67
N ASP A 279 -9.74 16.80 15.39
CA ASP A 279 -10.34 17.65 14.37
C ASP A 279 -11.86 17.75 14.54
N GLN A 280 -12.54 16.65 14.91
CA GLN A 280 -13.98 16.65 15.22
C GLN A 280 -14.29 17.46 16.47
N LYS A 281 -13.51 17.27 17.54
CA LYS A 281 -13.66 18.06 18.75
C LYS A 281 -13.54 19.55 18.44
N LYS A 282 -12.51 19.97 17.70
CA LYS A 282 -12.35 21.37 17.33
C LYS A 282 -13.57 21.93 16.58
N ARG A 283 -14.23 21.11 15.75
CA ARG A 283 -15.47 21.47 15.04
C ARG A 283 -16.67 21.61 15.98
N LEU A 284 -16.77 20.75 16.98
CA LEU A 284 -17.94 20.61 17.86
C LEU A 284 -17.83 21.40 19.17
N GLU A 285 -16.63 21.80 19.58
CA GLU A 285 -16.36 22.58 20.80
C GLU A 285 -17.19 23.87 20.92
N PRO A 286 -17.45 24.65 19.84
CA PRO A 286 -18.36 25.79 19.92
C PRO A 286 -19.80 25.44 20.34
N LEU A 287 -20.22 24.18 20.17
CA LEU A 287 -21.57 23.69 20.50
C LEU A 287 -21.63 23.01 21.87
N SER A 288 -20.50 22.87 22.60
CA SER A 288 -20.43 22.01 23.80
C SER A 288 -21.35 22.43 24.95
N GLY A 289 -21.89 23.65 24.93
CA GLY A 289 -22.84 24.16 25.92
C GLY A 289 -24.30 24.14 25.47
N ASP A 290 -24.59 23.69 24.24
CA ASP A 290 -25.93 23.63 23.65
C ASP A 290 -26.28 22.16 23.33
N GLU A 291 -26.99 21.52 24.25
CA GLU A 291 -27.36 20.10 24.11
C GLU A 291 -28.28 19.84 22.90
N GLU A 292 -29.09 20.82 22.48
CA GLU A 292 -29.98 20.67 21.32
C GLU A 292 -29.21 20.74 20.01
N ALA A 293 -28.26 21.68 19.89
CA ALA A 293 -27.39 21.76 18.73
C ALA A 293 -26.49 20.52 18.60
N LEU A 294 -25.99 19.98 19.73
CA LEU A 294 -25.23 18.72 19.72
C LEU A 294 -26.08 17.51 19.33
N GLU A 295 -27.31 17.40 19.85
CA GLU A 295 -28.23 16.35 19.40
C GLU A 295 -28.46 16.44 17.88
N ALA A 296 -28.63 17.65 17.33
CA ALA A 296 -28.82 17.84 15.89
C ALA A 296 -27.60 17.39 15.06
N GLU A 297 -26.37 17.62 15.53
CA GLU A 297 -25.15 17.11 14.87
C GLU A 297 -25.05 15.59 14.95
N ILE A 298 -25.40 14.97 16.08
CA ILE A 298 -25.43 13.49 16.23
C ILE A 298 -26.51 12.89 15.32
N ALA A 299 -27.68 13.52 15.24
CA ALA A 299 -28.76 13.10 14.34
C ALA A 299 -28.32 13.18 12.87
N ARG A 300 -27.61 14.25 12.47
CA ARG A 300 -27.04 14.38 11.12
C ARG A 300 -26.02 13.27 10.82
N LEU A 301 -25.17 12.92 11.79
CA LEU A 301 -24.25 11.80 11.67
C LEU A 301 -25.01 10.47 11.49
N GLY A 302 -26.11 10.28 12.23
CA GLY A 302 -27.01 9.13 12.08
C GLY A 302 -27.64 9.03 10.68
N LEU A 303 -28.06 10.14 10.07
CA LEU A 303 -28.54 10.16 8.69
C LEU A 303 -27.44 9.78 7.69
N ARG A 304 -26.21 10.29 7.90
CA ARG A 304 -25.05 9.92 7.08
C ARG A 304 -24.64 8.46 7.24
N ALA A 305 -24.96 7.81 8.36
CA ALA A 305 -24.73 6.38 8.54
C ALA A 305 -25.53 5.54 7.54
N ASP A 306 -26.82 5.85 7.35
CA ASP A 306 -27.65 5.17 6.35
C ASP A 306 -27.13 5.42 4.92
N ARG A 307 -26.77 6.67 4.61
CA ARG A 307 -26.15 7.05 3.33
C ARG A 307 -24.83 6.33 3.08
N LEU A 308 -23.98 6.18 4.09
CA LEU A 308 -22.74 5.41 3.99
C LEU A 308 -23.04 3.94 3.68
N MET A 309 -24.07 3.35 4.29
CA MET A 309 -24.46 1.97 3.99
C MET A 309 -24.98 1.79 2.56
N ARG A 310 -25.59 2.81 1.95
CA ARG A 310 -25.92 2.80 0.50
C ARG A 310 -24.67 2.77 -0.38
N ILE A 311 -23.53 3.33 0.07
CA ILE A 311 -22.26 3.28 -0.65
C ILE A 311 -21.56 1.93 -0.45
N VAL A 312 -21.51 1.44 0.80
CA VAL A 312 -20.85 0.17 1.17
C VAL A 312 -21.63 -1.03 0.60
N GLU A 313 -22.95 -0.97 0.66
CA GLU A 313 -23.89 -1.97 0.14
C GLU A 313 -24.82 -1.32 -0.90
N PRO A 314 -24.37 -1.15 -2.16
CA PRO A 314 -25.15 -0.48 -3.21
C PRO A 314 -26.56 -1.02 -3.42
N ALA A 315 -26.84 -2.28 -3.07
CA ALA A 315 -28.18 -2.86 -3.12
C ALA A 315 -29.22 -2.12 -2.25
N ARG A 316 -28.78 -1.35 -1.24
CA ARG A 316 -29.65 -0.51 -0.41
C ARG A 316 -30.09 0.78 -1.09
N GLU A 317 -29.41 1.20 -2.15
CA GLU A 317 -29.74 2.42 -2.88
C GLU A 317 -31.08 2.25 -3.61
N PRO A 318 -32.12 3.06 -3.31
CA PRO A 318 -33.42 2.93 -3.95
C PRO A 318 -33.37 3.35 -5.44
N ASP A 319 -32.64 4.41 -5.78
CA ASP A 319 -32.60 4.92 -7.14
C ASP A 319 -31.74 4.02 -8.04
N ALA A 320 -32.32 3.54 -9.15
CA ALA A 320 -31.66 2.59 -10.03
C ALA A 320 -30.41 3.17 -10.72
N GLN A 321 -30.41 4.45 -11.08
CA GLN A 321 -29.29 5.07 -11.78
C GLN A 321 -28.09 5.23 -10.84
N VAL A 322 -28.33 5.73 -9.62
CA VAL A 322 -27.30 5.88 -8.59
C VAL A 322 -26.77 4.51 -8.17
N ARG A 323 -27.68 3.55 -7.91
CA ARG A 323 -27.32 2.16 -7.55
C ARG A 323 -26.38 1.54 -8.57
N THR A 324 -26.70 1.63 -9.85
CA THR A 324 -25.89 1.05 -10.93
C THR A 324 -24.48 1.64 -10.99
N VAL A 325 -24.27 2.92 -10.66
CA VAL A 325 -22.93 3.52 -10.60
C VAL A 325 -22.19 3.10 -9.32
N LEU A 326 -22.87 3.10 -8.17
CA LEU A 326 -22.30 2.65 -6.90
C LEU A 326 -21.87 1.18 -6.94
N GLU A 327 -22.64 0.30 -7.60
CA GLU A 327 -22.26 -1.10 -7.83
C GLU A 327 -20.98 -1.23 -8.67
N ARG A 328 -20.76 -0.33 -9.64
CA ARG A 328 -19.52 -0.33 -10.44
C ARG A 328 -18.34 0.17 -9.62
N LEU A 329 -18.52 1.24 -8.83
CA LEU A 329 -17.48 1.78 -7.95
C LEU A 329 -17.11 0.80 -6.82
N SER A 330 -18.10 0.11 -6.25
CA SER A 330 -17.89 -0.96 -5.27
C SER A 330 -17.10 -2.13 -5.87
N ARG A 331 -17.49 -2.60 -7.06
CA ARG A 331 -16.74 -3.63 -7.82
C ARG A 331 -15.34 -3.18 -8.21
N TRP A 332 -15.13 -1.90 -8.54
CA TRP A 332 -13.80 -1.36 -8.82
C TRP A 332 -12.88 -1.47 -7.60
N GLY A 333 -13.44 -1.23 -6.41
CA GLY A 333 -12.80 -1.40 -5.12
C GLY A 333 -12.06 -0.16 -4.62
N GLY A 334 -11.83 -0.14 -3.30
CA GLY A 334 -11.24 1.00 -2.58
C GLY A 334 -12.27 2.07 -2.20
N GLN A 335 -11.89 2.95 -1.28
CA GLN A 335 -12.79 3.93 -0.64
C GLN A 335 -12.59 5.36 -1.15
N VAL A 336 -11.81 5.53 -2.22
CA VAL A 336 -11.39 6.86 -2.72
C VAL A 336 -12.57 7.75 -3.09
N HIS A 337 -13.64 7.16 -3.63
CA HIS A 337 -14.84 7.87 -4.07
C HIS A 337 -15.82 8.18 -2.92
N TYR A 338 -15.63 7.63 -1.72
CA TYR A 338 -16.60 7.73 -0.62
C TYR A 338 -16.91 9.16 -0.19
N PRO A 339 -15.94 10.09 -0.09
CA PRO A 339 -16.26 11.48 0.26
C PRO A 339 -17.20 12.16 -0.75
N LEU A 340 -16.97 11.91 -2.05
CA LEU A 340 -17.84 12.43 -3.10
C LEU A 340 -19.23 11.78 -3.02
N ALA A 341 -19.28 10.45 -2.92
CA ALA A 341 -20.55 9.72 -2.89
C ALA A 341 -21.40 10.11 -1.69
N LEU A 342 -20.81 10.22 -0.49
CA LEU A 342 -21.54 10.60 0.72
C LEU A 342 -22.12 12.01 0.59
N HIS A 343 -21.35 12.98 0.08
CA HIS A 343 -21.86 14.34 -0.09
C HIS A 343 -22.93 14.45 -1.19
N LEU A 344 -22.81 13.68 -2.28
CA LEU A 344 -23.86 13.63 -3.31
C LEU A 344 -25.16 13.03 -2.76
N LEU A 345 -25.08 11.99 -1.91
CA LEU A 345 -26.25 11.43 -1.25
C LEU A 345 -26.85 12.41 -0.23
N ASP A 346 -26.03 13.20 0.47
CA ASP A 346 -26.53 14.32 1.30
C ASP A 346 -27.37 15.28 0.46
N LEU A 347 -26.80 15.80 -0.63
CA LEU A 347 -27.49 16.75 -1.51
C LEU A 347 -28.76 16.17 -2.14
N MET A 348 -28.74 14.89 -2.51
CA MET A 348 -29.89 14.22 -3.12
C MET A 348 -31.04 14.03 -2.12
N ASP A 349 -30.75 13.50 -0.93
CA ASP A 349 -31.77 13.27 0.10
C ASP A 349 -32.32 14.58 0.68
N GLU A 350 -31.54 15.66 0.64
CA GLU A 350 -31.96 17.02 1.04
C GLU A 350 -32.71 17.77 -0.09
N GLY A 351 -32.81 17.17 -1.28
CA GLY A 351 -33.53 17.75 -2.43
C GLY A 351 -32.76 18.84 -3.18
N SER A 352 -31.47 19.02 -2.89
CA SER A 352 -30.58 19.98 -3.56
C SER A 352 -29.96 19.43 -4.85
N ALA A 353 -30.05 18.13 -5.10
CA ALA A 353 -29.55 17.47 -6.31
C ALA A 353 -30.52 16.38 -6.78
N THR A 354 -30.60 16.15 -8.09
CA THR A 354 -31.35 15.02 -8.65
C THR A 354 -30.52 13.74 -8.67
N ALA A 355 -31.18 12.58 -8.68
CA ALA A 355 -30.51 11.28 -8.82
C ALA A 355 -29.69 11.17 -10.12
N ALA A 356 -30.16 11.78 -11.22
CA ALA A 356 -29.45 11.83 -12.48
C ALA A 356 -28.13 12.63 -12.37
N GLU A 357 -28.13 13.76 -11.66
CA GLU A 357 -26.92 14.55 -11.42
C GLU A 357 -25.93 13.81 -10.51
N ALA A 358 -26.41 13.17 -9.45
CA ALA A 358 -25.58 12.36 -8.57
C ALA A 358 -24.95 11.18 -9.33
N ALA A 359 -25.73 10.46 -10.13
CA ALA A 359 -25.26 9.36 -10.96
C ALA A 359 -24.22 9.83 -12.00
N ALA A 360 -24.45 10.97 -12.67
CA ALA A 360 -23.51 11.55 -13.62
C ALA A 360 -22.20 11.99 -12.94
N ALA A 361 -22.28 12.62 -11.76
CA ALA A 361 -21.11 13.01 -10.97
C ALA A 361 -20.24 11.80 -10.59
N LEU A 362 -20.87 10.72 -10.12
CA LEU A 362 -20.18 9.46 -9.80
C LEU A 362 -19.61 8.78 -11.06
N ALA A 363 -20.29 8.87 -12.20
CA ALA A 363 -19.78 8.36 -13.46
C ALA A 363 -18.53 9.12 -13.95
N TYR A 364 -18.43 10.43 -13.69
CA TYR A 364 -17.19 11.19 -13.95
C TYR A 364 -16.04 10.74 -13.05
N ALA A 365 -16.31 10.45 -11.78
CA ALA A 365 -15.33 9.86 -10.87
C ALA A 365 -14.84 8.49 -11.34
N GLU A 366 -15.75 7.61 -11.76
CA GLU A 366 -15.42 6.31 -12.37
C GLU A 366 -14.55 6.52 -13.62
N SER A 367 -14.96 7.38 -14.54
CA SER A 367 -14.21 7.69 -15.76
C SER A 367 -12.81 8.22 -15.47
N TYR A 368 -12.67 9.15 -14.51
CA TYR A 368 -11.38 9.68 -14.10
C TYR A 368 -10.43 8.58 -13.62
N MET A 369 -10.92 7.63 -12.83
CA MET A 369 -10.12 6.51 -12.33
C MET A 369 -9.76 5.52 -13.45
N VAL A 370 -10.71 5.19 -14.32
CA VAL A 370 -10.51 4.24 -15.43
C VAL A 370 -9.56 4.79 -16.49
N ARG A 371 -9.78 6.02 -16.95
CA ARG A 371 -8.93 6.66 -17.97
C ARG A 371 -7.49 6.82 -17.50
N ARG A 372 -7.28 7.12 -16.21
CA ARG A 372 -5.94 7.17 -15.61
C ARG A 372 -5.26 5.81 -15.58
N LEU A 373 -5.99 4.73 -15.31
CA LEU A 373 -5.47 3.37 -15.38
C LEU A 373 -5.03 3.04 -16.82
N PHE A 374 -5.86 3.34 -17.82
CA PHE A 374 -5.49 3.16 -19.23
C PHE A 374 -4.21 3.93 -19.57
N ALA A 375 -4.13 5.21 -19.21
CA ALA A 375 -2.97 6.05 -19.44
C ALA A 375 -1.72 5.69 -18.60
N GLY A 376 -1.80 4.67 -17.73
CA GLY A 376 -0.69 4.25 -16.87
C GLY A 376 -0.29 5.29 -15.83
N LEU A 377 -1.20 6.19 -15.45
CA LEU A 377 -0.94 7.23 -14.46
C LEU A 377 -1.01 6.65 -13.04
N SER A 378 -0.03 7.02 -12.21
CA SER A 378 0.05 6.58 -10.82
C SER A 378 -1.22 6.93 -10.03
N THR A 379 -1.65 6.07 -9.10
CA THR A 379 -2.75 6.38 -8.18
C THR A 379 -2.37 7.45 -7.14
N THR A 380 -1.10 7.83 -7.04
CA THR A 380 -0.61 8.87 -6.12
C THR A 380 -1.36 10.18 -6.31
N GLY A 381 -1.90 10.71 -5.21
CA GLY A 381 -2.66 11.96 -5.22
C GLY A 381 -4.15 11.83 -5.56
N SER A 382 -4.65 10.65 -5.97
CA SER A 382 -6.08 10.44 -6.24
C SER A 382 -6.93 10.69 -5.00
N ASN A 383 -6.52 10.15 -3.84
CA ASN A 383 -7.21 10.40 -2.56
C ASN A 383 -7.34 11.89 -2.28
N ARG A 384 -6.30 12.68 -2.59
CA ARG A 384 -6.32 14.13 -2.37
C ARG A 384 -7.34 14.84 -3.25
N VAL A 385 -7.45 14.45 -4.52
CA VAL A 385 -8.46 14.98 -5.45
C VAL A 385 -9.87 14.71 -4.91
N PHE A 386 -10.15 13.49 -4.48
CA PHE A 386 -11.48 13.12 -3.98
C PHE A 386 -11.81 13.69 -2.60
N MET A 387 -10.82 13.94 -1.74
CA MET A 387 -11.03 14.67 -0.47
C MET A 387 -11.28 16.17 -0.68
N GLU A 388 -10.90 16.74 -1.83
CA GLU A 388 -11.14 18.15 -2.16
C GLU A 388 -12.49 18.36 -2.87
N LEU A 389 -13.04 17.32 -3.52
CA LEU A 389 -14.29 17.38 -4.29
C LEU A 389 -15.51 17.88 -3.50
N PRO A 390 -15.78 17.47 -2.24
CA PRO A 390 -16.99 17.91 -1.54
C PRO A 390 -17.16 19.43 -1.48
N LYS A 391 -16.06 20.17 -1.25
CA LYS A 391 -16.07 21.65 -1.23
C LYS A 391 -16.46 22.30 -2.55
N GLU A 392 -16.31 21.57 -3.65
CA GLU A 392 -16.60 22.08 -4.97
C GLU A 392 -18.08 21.92 -5.33
N LEU A 393 -18.79 21.03 -4.62
CA LEU A 393 -20.23 20.81 -4.78
C LEU A 393 -21.08 21.91 -4.12
N GLU A 394 -20.53 22.62 -3.13
CA GLU A 394 -21.19 23.76 -2.48
C GLU A 394 -21.26 25.03 -3.35
N LYS A 395 -20.63 25.02 -4.53
CA LYS A 395 -20.62 26.16 -5.46
C LYS A 395 -21.85 26.10 -6.35
N ASP A 396 -22.51 27.24 -6.58
CA ASP A 396 -23.71 27.36 -7.41
C ASP A 396 -23.60 26.56 -8.72
N GLY A 397 -24.62 25.72 -8.99
CA GLY A 397 -24.74 24.92 -10.21
C GLY A 397 -24.99 23.43 -9.96
N SER A 398 -25.00 22.65 -11.05
CA SER A 398 -25.22 21.21 -10.97
C SER A 398 -24.01 20.50 -10.34
N PRO A 399 -24.20 19.59 -9.35
CA PRO A 399 -23.11 18.80 -8.78
C PRO A 399 -22.30 18.03 -9.83
N ALA A 400 -22.97 17.52 -10.87
CA ALA A 400 -22.32 16.81 -11.97
C ALA A 400 -21.33 17.70 -12.73
N GLU A 401 -21.72 18.93 -13.03
CA GLU A 401 -20.87 19.92 -13.68
C GLU A 401 -19.72 20.37 -12.78
N ALA A 402 -19.98 20.54 -11.49
CA ALA A 402 -18.97 20.90 -10.50
C ALA A 402 -17.86 19.83 -10.43
N VAL A 403 -18.23 18.55 -10.33
CA VAL A 403 -17.28 17.42 -10.38
C VAL A 403 -16.50 17.42 -11.69
N ARG A 404 -17.19 17.48 -12.84
CA ARG A 404 -16.53 17.42 -14.14
C ARG A 404 -15.54 18.57 -14.32
N ARG A 405 -15.93 19.78 -13.93
CA ARG A 405 -15.08 20.98 -13.97
C ARG A 405 -13.87 20.83 -13.05
N PHE A 406 -14.05 20.34 -11.83
CA PHE A 406 -12.96 20.16 -10.87
C PHE A 406 -11.93 19.13 -11.38
N LEU A 407 -12.40 17.96 -11.82
CA LEU A 407 -11.53 16.91 -12.34
C LEU A 407 -10.80 17.33 -13.62
N SER A 408 -11.39 18.23 -14.40
CA SER A 408 -10.78 18.78 -15.62
C SER A 408 -9.71 19.85 -15.36
N ARG A 409 -9.51 20.31 -14.11
CA ARG A 409 -8.55 21.39 -13.79
C ARG A 409 -7.10 21.00 -14.10
N ASN A 410 -6.74 19.74 -13.83
CA ASN A 410 -5.38 19.26 -14.00
C ASN A 410 -5.28 18.51 -15.34
N ARG A 411 -4.40 19.00 -16.23
CA ARG A 411 -4.25 18.48 -17.59
C ARG A 411 -3.05 17.56 -17.76
N THR A 412 -2.02 17.76 -16.93
CA THR A 412 -0.77 16.98 -16.92
C THR A 412 -0.38 16.59 -15.50
N GLY A 413 0.57 15.66 -15.37
CA GLY A 413 1.08 15.20 -14.09
C GLY A 413 0.15 14.23 -13.36
N PRO A 414 0.38 13.98 -12.06
CA PRO A 414 -0.23 12.87 -11.33
C PRO A 414 -1.75 13.03 -11.13
N ARG A 415 -2.33 14.22 -11.31
CA ARG A 415 -3.77 14.47 -11.16
C ARG A 415 -4.51 14.66 -12.49
N ALA A 416 -3.85 14.40 -13.62
CA ALA A 416 -4.44 14.60 -14.94
C ALA A 416 -5.65 13.68 -15.18
N TRP A 417 -6.69 14.21 -15.84
CA TRP A 417 -7.78 13.41 -16.41
C TRP A 417 -7.54 13.24 -17.92
N PRO A 418 -7.19 12.02 -18.41
CA PRO A 418 -6.88 11.83 -19.81
C PRO A 418 -8.05 12.14 -20.75
N GLY A 419 -7.77 12.91 -21.80
CA GLY A 419 -8.69 13.18 -22.90
C GLY A 419 -8.92 11.96 -23.80
N ASP A 420 -9.80 12.10 -24.78
CA ASP A 420 -10.19 11.01 -25.67
C ASP A 420 -9.03 10.50 -26.51
N ASP A 421 -8.20 11.39 -27.06
CA ASP A 421 -7.04 11.00 -27.87
C ASP A 421 -6.00 10.22 -27.04
N ALA A 422 -5.75 10.67 -25.81
CA ALA A 422 -4.86 9.98 -24.89
C ALA A 422 -5.42 8.60 -24.49
N LEU A 423 -6.73 8.47 -24.34
CA LEU A 423 -7.39 7.19 -24.06
C LEU A 423 -7.28 6.23 -25.25
N ARG A 424 -7.58 6.71 -26.46
CA ARG A 424 -7.46 5.91 -27.70
C ARG A 424 -6.04 5.41 -27.89
N GLU A 425 -5.07 6.30 -27.76
CA GLU A 425 -3.66 5.95 -27.88
C GLU A 425 -3.24 4.93 -26.83
N ALA A 426 -3.63 5.14 -25.57
CA ALA A 426 -3.31 4.21 -24.50
C ALA A 426 -3.87 2.79 -24.73
N ILE A 427 -5.09 2.68 -25.27
CA ILE A 427 -5.72 1.39 -25.58
C ILE A 427 -4.99 0.64 -26.70
N ARG A 428 -4.46 1.37 -27.68
CA ARG A 428 -3.70 0.79 -28.81
C ARG A 428 -2.33 0.28 -28.41
N THR A 429 -1.58 1.08 -27.65
CA THR A 429 -0.12 0.90 -27.56
C THR A 429 0.38 0.49 -26.19
N ARG A 430 -0.39 0.68 -25.10
CA ARG A 430 0.11 0.37 -23.75
C ARG A 430 -0.14 -1.09 -23.36
N PRO A 431 0.77 -1.68 -22.56
CA PRO A 431 0.57 -3.01 -21.98
C PRO A 431 -0.48 -2.95 -20.84
N PHE A 432 -1.76 -2.91 -21.22
CA PHE A 432 -2.90 -2.88 -20.31
C PHE A 432 -2.85 -3.99 -19.26
N TYR A 433 -2.44 -5.20 -19.62
CA TYR A 433 -2.36 -6.34 -18.68
C TYR A 433 -1.39 -6.10 -17.51
N LYS A 434 -0.37 -5.26 -17.72
CA LYS A 434 0.62 -4.88 -16.69
C LYS A 434 0.18 -3.70 -15.83
N SER A 435 -0.97 -3.07 -16.15
CA SER A 435 -1.46 -1.86 -15.47
C SER A 435 -2.53 -2.16 -14.43
N GLY A 436 -2.46 -1.49 -13.27
CA GLY A 436 -3.47 -1.58 -12.20
C GLY A 436 -3.54 -2.95 -11.49
N ARG A 437 -4.61 -3.15 -10.71
CA ARG A 437 -4.89 -4.43 -10.02
C ARG A 437 -5.68 -5.38 -10.92
N GLY A 438 -5.54 -6.69 -10.70
CA GLY A 438 -6.25 -7.72 -11.49
C GLY A 438 -7.76 -7.52 -11.56
N ASN A 439 -8.41 -7.25 -10.43
CA ASN A 439 -9.86 -6.95 -10.39
C ASN A 439 -10.23 -5.71 -11.23
N GLN A 440 -9.42 -4.65 -11.24
CA GLN A 440 -9.72 -3.44 -12.03
C GLN A 440 -9.69 -3.73 -13.53
N ARG A 441 -8.69 -4.51 -14.00
CA ARG A 441 -8.62 -4.96 -15.40
C ARG A 441 -9.84 -5.80 -15.77
N PHE A 442 -10.23 -6.71 -14.88
CA PHE A 442 -11.43 -7.52 -15.05
C PHE A 442 -12.69 -6.67 -15.17
N GLN A 443 -12.90 -5.69 -14.28
CA GLN A 443 -14.09 -4.83 -14.33
C GLN A 443 -14.15 -3.97 -15.60
N ILE A 444 -13.00 -3.52 -16.13
CA ILE A 444 -12.93 -2.80 -17.42
C ILE A 444 -13.38 -3.70 -18.58
N LEU A 445 -12.82 -4.91 -18.67
CA LEU A 445 -13.20 -5.87 -19.70
C LEU A 445 -14.67 -6.28 -19.59
N ARG A 446 -15.16 -6.49 -18.35
CA ARG A 446 -16.57 -6.74 -18.07
C ARG A 446 -17.45 -5.58 -18.55
N ARG A 447 -17.06 -4.33 -18.28
CA ARG A 447 -17.83 -3.15 -18.68
C ARG A 447 -17.87 -2.97 -20.20
N LEU A 448 -16.77 -3.28 -20.90
CA LEU A 448 -16.73 -3.32 -22.36
C LEU A 448 -17.62 -4.43 -22.92
N GLU A 449 -17.61 -5.62 -22.31
CA GLU A 449 -18.49 -6.72 -22.69
C GLU A 449 -19.98 -6.37 -22.47
N GLU A 450 -20.35 -5.86 -21.30
CA GLU A 450 -21.71 -5.41 -20.96
C GLU A 450 -22.23 -4.37 -21.97
N SER A 451 -21.35 -3.54 -22.54
CA SER A 451 -21.71 -2.52 -23.55
C SER A 451 -22.17 -3.08 -24.89
N HIS A 452 -22.00 -4.38 -25.14
CA HIS A 452 -22.55 -5.03 -26.33
C HIS A 452 -24.06 -5.28 -26.24
N GLY A 453 -24.66 -5.20 -25.05
CA GLY A 453 -26.11 -5.30 -24.87
C GLY A 453 -26.70 -6.65 -25.31
N SER A 454 -26.07 -7.77 -24.91
CA SER A 454 -26.59 -9.11 -25.20
C SER A 454 -28.03 -9.27 -24.68
N SER A 455 -28.90 -9.88 -25.49
CA SER A 455 -30.27 -10.22 -25.09
C SER A 455 -30.32 -11.25 -23.95
N GLU A 456 -29.26 -12.05 -23.82
CA GLU A 456 -29.04 -12.99 -22.73
C GLU A 456 -27.76 -12.55 -21.99
N PRO A 457 -27.88 -11.79 -20.88
CA PRO A 457 -26.73 -11.30 -20.14
C PRO A 457 -26.02 -12.43 -19.40
N VAL A 458 -24.69 -12.37 -19.36
CA VAL A 458 -23.88 -13.34 -18.61
C VAL A 458 -23.99 -13.09 -17.11
N ASP A 459 -24.19 -14.15 -16.34
CA ASP A 459 -24.08 -14.09 -14.87
C ASP A 459 -22.61 -14.15 -14.45
N TYR A 460 -22.00 -12.98 -14.25
CA TYR A 460 -20.61 -12.84 -13.82
C TYR A 460 -20.34 -13.30 -12.37
N ALA A 461 -21.38 -13.55 -11.56
CA ALA A 461 -21.18 -14.08 -10.21
C ALA A 461 -20.96 -15.60 -10.23
N GLN A 462 -21.55 -16.29 -11.21
CA GLN A 462 -21.41 -17.75 -11.40
C GLN A 462 -20.35 -18.10 -12.44
N ALA A 463 -20.12 -17.22 -13.41
CA ALA A 463 -19.09 -17.41 -14.42
C ALA A 463 -17.71 -17.12 -13.81
N GLU A 464 -16.93 -18.16 -13.51
CA GLU A 464 -15.53 -18.09 -13.05
C GLU A 464 -14.60 -17.56 -14.16
N LEU A 465 -14.86 -16.34 -14.63
CA LEU A 465 -14.16 -15.73 -15.74
C LEU A 465 -12.80 -15.20 -15.30
N THR A 466 -11.80 -15.42 -16.13
CA THR A 466 -10.45 -14.85 -15.99
C THR A 466 -10.06 -14.10 -17.26
N VAL A 467 -9.02 -13.27 -17.16
CA VAL A 467 -8.49 -12.55 -18.33
C VAL A 467 -7.62 -13.51 -19.16
N GLU A 468 -7.93 -13.61 -20.45
CA GLU A 468 -7.21 -14.43 -21.43
C GLU A 468 -6.45 -13.58 -22.44
N HIS A 469 -5.30 -14.09 -22.85
CA HIS A 469 -4.48 -13.57 -23.94
C HIS A 469 -4.73 -14.41 -25.20
N VAL A 470 -5.42 -13.84 -26.19
CA VAL A 470 -5.73 -14.58 -27.42
C VAL A 470 -4.43 -14.96 -28.14
N LEU A 471 -3.57 -13.98 -28.44
CA LEU A 471 -2.14 -14.17 -28.72
C LEU A 471 -1.43 -14.51 -27.39
N PRO A 472 -0.91 -15.74 -27.19
CA PRO A 472 -0.45 -16.20 -25.88
C PRO A 472 0.81 -15.49 -25.38
N GLN A 473 1.01 -15.49 -24.06
CA GLN A 473 2.24 -14.98 -23.43
C GLN A 473 3.47 -15.83 -23.75
N ARG A 474 3.28 -17.14 -23.93
CA ARG A 474 4.32 -18.09 -24.36
C ARG A 474 3.90 -18.70 -25.69
N PRO A 475 4.01 -17.96 -26.80
CA PRO A 475 3.55 -18.40 -28.11
C PRO A 475 4.35 -19.62 -28.58
N ALA A 476 3.68 -20.56 -29.25
CA ALA A 476 4.33 -21.60 -30.05
C ALA A 476 4.81 -21.01 -31.39
N GLN A 477 5.73 -21.70 -32.09
CA GLN A 477 6.33 -21.22 -33.35
C GLN A 477 5.31 -20.76 -34.39
N GLN A 478 4.17 -21.44 -34.52
CA GLN A 478 3.10 -21.09 -35.47
C GLN A 478 2.55 -19.66 -35.28
N TRP A 479 2.60 -19.11 -34.06
CA TRP A 479 2.22 -17.72 -33.81
C TRP A 479 3.27 -16.76 -34.34
N PHE A 480 4.57 -17.08 -34.21
CA PHE A 480 5.64 -16.28 -34.82
C PHE A 480 5.62 -16.37 -36.34
N ASP A 481 5.31 -17.53 -36.90
CA ASP A 481 5.16 -17.70 -38.35
C ASP A 481 4.04 -16.79 -38.90
N LEU A 482 2.90 -16.71 -38.17
CA LEU A 482 1.80 -15.79 -38.51
C LEU A 482 2.23 -14.32 -38.41
N LEU A 483 2.94 -13.95 -37.35
CA LEU A 483 3.44 -12.58 -37.17
C LEU A 483 4.52 -12.21 -38.20
N ALA A 484 5.30 -13.18 -38.67
CA ALA A 484 6.34 -12.99 -39.68
C ALA A 484 5.76 -12.51 -41.03
N GLU A 485 4.51 -12.84 -41.34
CA GLU A 485 3.81 -12.33 -42.53
C GLU A 485 3.50 -10.83 -42.44
N GLU A 486 3.58 -10.23 -41.25
CA GLU A 486 3.23 -8.83 -40.96
C GLU A 486 4.42 -7.98 -40.49
N VAL A 487 5.63 -8.54 -40.61
CA VAL A 487 6.89 -7.86 -40.29
C VAL A 487 7.19 -6.79 -41.33
N GLY A 488 7.41 -5.55 -40.87
CA GLY A 488 7.99 -4.48 -41.69
C GLY A 488 9.51 -4.62 -41.82
N ASP A 489 10.12 -3.89 -42.76
CA ASP A 489 11.59 -3.90 -42.94
C ASP A 489 12.32 -3.59 -41.61
N GLY A 490 12.99 -4.60 -41.04
CA GLY A 490 13.80 -4.49 -39.83
C GLY A 490 13.09 -4.76 -38.50
N GLU A 491 11.84 -5.21 -38.49
CA GLU A 491 11.17 -5.73 -37.27
C GLU A 491 11.35 -7.27 -37.17
N SER A 492 11.28 -7.83 -35.95
CA SER A 492 11.17 -9.29 -35.76
C SER A 492 9.77 -9.72 -35.27
N PRO A 493 9.33 -10.96 -35.55
CA PRO A 493 8.08 -11.49 -35.01
C PRO A 493 7.98 -11.43 -33.47
N GLU A 494 9.10 -11.60 -32.77
CA GLU A 494 9.22 -11.50 -31.32
C GLU A 494 9.00 -10.06 -30.82
N GLU A 495 9.48 -9.07 -31.56
CA GLU A 495 9.25 -7.66 -31.25
C GLU A 495 7.77 -7.30 -31.41
N ILE A 496 7.15 -7.74 -32.51
CA ILE A 496 5.71 -7.56 -32.75
C ILE A 496 4.89 -8.24 -31.65
N HIS A 497 5.27 -9.47 -31.25
CA HIS A 497 4.64 -10.17 -30.12
C HIS A 497 4.74 -9.35 -28.83
N GLY A 498 5.93 -8.88 -28.48
CA GLY A 498 6.17 -8.09 -27.27
C GLY A 498 5.34 -6.80 -27.21
N LEU A 499 5.11 -6.17 -28.37
CA LEU A 499 4.30 -4.97 -28.51
C LEU A 499 2.80 -5.24 -28.32
N LEU A 500 2.29 -6.39 -28.77
CA LEU A 500 0.86 -6.66 -28.85
C LEU A 500 0.33 -7.48 -27.68
N VAL A 501 1.14 -8.40 -27.15
CA VAL A 501 0.67 -9.48 -26.25
C VAL A 501 -0.12 -8.96 -25.05
N HIS A 502 0.28 -7.83 -24.47
CA HIS A 502 -0.37 -7.26 -23.28
C HIS A 502 -1.32 -6.09 -23.56
N THR A 503 -1.58 -5.75 -24.83
CA THR A 503 -2.48 -4.66 -25.22
C THR A 503 -3.95 -5.05 -25.02
N LEU A 504 -4.84 -4.06 -24.84
CA LEU A 504 -6.27 -4.33 -24.65
C LEU A 504 -6.88 -5.06 -25.85
N GLY A 505 -6.42 -4.73 -27.06
CA GLY A 505 -6.84 -5.38 -28.31
C GLY A 505 -6.66 -6.89 -28.31
N ASN A 506 -5.69 -7.42 -27.56
CA ASN A 506 -5.43 -8.86 -27.45
C ASN A 506 -6.12 -9.56 -26.27
N LEU A 507 -6.79 -8.83 -25.39
CA LEU A 507 -7.31 -9.36 -24.13
C LEU A 507 -8.83 -9.55 -24.17
N THR A 508 -9.30 -10.63 -23.54
CA THR A 508 -10.72 -10.93 -23.38
C THR A 508 -11.00 -11.64 -22.05
N LEU A 509 -12.28 -11.89 -21.74
CA LEU A 509 -12.69 -12.71 -20.60
C LEU A 509 -13.06 -14.12 -21.04
N THR A 510 -12.75 -15.13 -20.24
CA THR A 510 -13.13 -16.53 -20.49
C THR A 510 -13.18 -17.35 -19.22
N GLY A 511 -14.09 -18.33 -19.15
CA GLY A 511 -14.12 -19.35 -18.10
C GLY A 511 -13.28 -20.58 -18.44
N GLU A 512 -12.76 -20.67 -19.67
CA GLU A 512 -12.09 -21.85 -20.20
C GLU A 512 -10.58 -21.59 -20.46
N ASN A 513 -9.98 -20.71 -19.66
CA ASN A 513 -8.61 -20.22 -19.87
C ASN A 513 -7.59 -21.38 -19.94
N ALA A 514 -7.72 -22.38 -19.05
CA ALA A 514 -6.87 -23.57 -19.05
C ALA A 514 -6.98 -24.39 -20.35
N LYS A 515 -8.15 -24.42 -21.00
CA LYS A 515 -8.36 -25.13 -22.27
C LYS A 515 -7.86 -24.33 -23.48
N LEU A 516 -7.83 -23.00 -23.39
CA LEU A 516 -7.30 -22.12 -24.43
C LEU A 516 -5.76 -22.16 -24.47
N SER A 517 -5.10 -21.98 -23.32
CA SER A 517 -3.65 -22.13 -23.13
C SER A 517 -2.83 -21.44 -24.26
N ASN A 518 -1.69 -22.02 -24.63
CA ASN A 518 -0.84 -21.54 -25.73
C ASN A 518 -1.22 -22.15 -27.10
N HIS A 519 -2.45 -22.65 -27.25
CA HIS A 519 -2.87 -23.30 -28.49
C HIS A 519 -2.89 -22.34 -29.69
N PRO A 520 -2.78 -22.86 -30.93
CA PRO A 520 -2.92 -22.06 -32.15
C PRO A 520 -4.30 -21.39 -32.24
N PHE A 521 -4.37 -20.26 -32.96
CA PHE A 521 -5.59 -19.47 -33.06
C PHE A 521 -6.81 -20.29 -33.49
N ARG A 522 -6.68 -21.16 -34.48
CA ARG A 522 -7.78 -22.03 -34.97
C ARG A 522 -8.42 -22.86 -33.85
N ARG A 523 -7.63 -23.38 -32.92
CA ARG A 523 -8.16 -24.15 -31.78
C ARG A 523 -8.84 -23.24 -30.77
N LYS A 524 -8.29 -22.04 -30.54
CA LYS A 524 -8.92 -21.04 -29.68
C LYS A 524 -10.25 -20.55 -30.27
N GLN A 525 -10.32 -20.39 -31.59
CA GLN A 525 -11.51 -19.99 -32.33
C GLN A 525 -12.71 -20.89 -32.04
N GLU A 526 -12.52 -22.22 -32.10
CA GLU A 526 -13.59 -23.20 -31.79
C GLU A 526 -14.15 -23.03 -30.36
N LEU A 527 -13.29 -22.75 -29.39
CA LEU A 527 -13.69 -22.57 -27.99
C LEU A 527 -14.34 -21.19 -27.75
N LEU A 528 -13.85 -20.15 -28.42
CA LEU A 528 -14.36 -18.79 -28.31
C LEU A 528 -15.69 -18.60 -29.05
N ASP A 529 -15.92 -19.33 -30.14
CA ASP A 529 -17.18 -19.30 -30.90
C ASP A 529 -18.35 -19.82 -30.06
N ALA A 530 -18.12 -20.86 -29.26
CA ALA A 530 -19.10 -21.40 -28.32
C ALA A 530 -19.32 -20.53 -27.07
N SER A 531 -18.64 -19.38 -26.94
CA SER A 531 -18.75 -18.52 -25.77
C SER A 531 -20.04 -17.68 -25.79
N ALA A 532 -20.63 -17.48 -24.62
CA ALA A 532 -21.73 -16.53 -24.42
C ALA A 532 -21.27 -15.05 -24.48
N LEU A 533 -19.96 -14.79 -24.45
CA LEU A 533 -19.39 -13.44 -24.47
C LEU A 533 -19.27 -12.93 -25.91
N ARG A 534 -19.85 -11.77 -26.19
CA ARG A 534 -19.86 -11.14 -27.51
C ARG A 534 -18.47 -10.75 -27.98
N MET A 535 -17.59 -10.30 -27.08
CA MET A 535 -16.19 -10.04 -27.41
C MET A 535 -15.48 -11.30 -27.91
N ASN A 536 -15.79 -12.48 -27.33
CA ASN A 536 -15.21 -13.76 -27.76
C ASN A 536 -15.74 -14.19 -29.14
N GLN A 537 -17.04 -14.07 -29.39
CA GLN A 537 -17.64 -14.36 -30.70
C GLN A 537 -17.04 -13.49 -31.81
N ARG A 538 -16.78 -12.19 -31.53
CA ARG A 538 -16.14 -11.29 -32.51
C ARG A 538 -14.69 -11.65 -32.80
N ILE A 539 -13.96 -12.15 -31.79
CA ILE A 539 -12.62 -12.70 -31.98
C ILE A 539 -12.71 -13.97 -32.83
N ALA A 540 -13.63 -14.88 -32.51
CA ALA A 540 -13.80 -16.13 -33.22
C ALA A 540 -14.26 -15.99 -34.68
N ALA A 541 -14.90 -14.86 -35.02
CA ALA A 541 -15.30 -14.54 -36.39
C ALA A 541 -14.14 -14.10 -37.30
N GLN A 542 -12.95 -13.83 -36.76
CA GLN A 542 -11.78 -13.51 -37.59
C GLN A 542 -11.17 -14.78 -38.18
N GLU A 543 -10.65 -14.69 -39.40
CA GLU A 543 -9.97 -15.81 -40.07
C GLU A 543 -8.57 -16.07 -39.48
N ARG A 544 -7.95 -15.02 -38.93
CA ARG A 544 -6.61 -15.04 -38.33
C ARG A 544 -6.52 -14.03 -37.17
N TRP A 545 -5.41 -14.05 -36.44
CA TRP A 545 -5.23 -13.18 -35.26
C TRP A 545 -3.82 -12.62 -35.16
N GLY A 546 -3.50 -11.65 -36.03
CA GLY A 546 -2.22 -10.94 -36.09
C GLY A 546 -2.30 -9.49 -35.58
N ARG A 547 -1.28 -8.70 -35.91
CA ARG A 547 -1.17 -7.27 -35.60
C ARG A 547 -2.36 -6.50 -36.15
N ALA A 548 -2.75 -6.76 -37.40
CA ALA A 548 -3.84 -6.05 -38.05
C ALA A 548 -5.16 -6.22 -37.29
N GLU A 549 -5.53 -7.45 -36.91
CA GLU A 549 -6.78 -7.74 -36.22
C GLU A 549 -6.76 -7.24 -34.76
N ILE A 550 -5.62 -7.37 -34.06
CA ILE A 550 -5.45 -6.85 -32.70
C ILE A 550 -5.59 -5.33 -32.66
N VAL A 551 -4.95 -4.61 -33.59
CA VAL A 551 -5.03 -3.14 -33.68
C VAL A 551 -6.43 -2.68 -34.07
N ALA A 552 -7.06 -3.32 -35.07
CA ALA A 552 -8.43 -3.00 -35.47
C ALA A 552 -9.43 -3.20 -34.32
N ARG A 553 -9.28 -4.27 -33.53
CA ARG A 553 -10.08 -4.47 -32.32
C ARG A 553 -9.79 -3.43 -31.25
N ALA A 554 -8.53 -3.02 -31.08
CA ALA A 554 -8.18 -1.96 -30.13
C ALA A 554 -8.90 -0.64 -30.47
N GLU A 555 -9.02 -0.28 -31.74
CA GLU A 555 -9.77 0.90 -32.17
C GLU A 555 -11.28 0.79 -31.85
N ASP A 556 -11.94 -0.33 -32.15
CA ASP A 556 -13.35 -0.56 -31.79
C ASP A 556 -13.59 -0.47 -30.28
N LEU A 557 -12.68 -1.04 -29.49
CA LEU A 557 -12.72 -0.95 -28.03
C LEU A 557 -12.47 0.47 -27.54
N ALA A 558 -11.61 1.23 -28.22
CA ALA A 558 -11.30 2.61 -27.86
C ALA A 558 -12.52 3.53 -28.06
N ASP A 559 -13.24 3.38 -29.17
CA ASP A 559 -14.47 4.15 -29.41
C ASP A 559 -15.57 3.82 -28.39
N ARG A 560 -15.71 2.55 -28.01
CA ARG A 560 -16.59 2.14 -26.91
C ARG A 560 -16.15 2.73 -25.58
N ALA A 561 -14.85 2.70 -25.29
CA ALA A 561 -14.29 3.23 -24.05
C ALA A 561 -14.56 4.74 -23.89
N VAL A 562 -14.45 5.51 -24.98
CA VAL A 562 -14.76 6.95 -24.98
C VAL A 562 -16.21 7.22 -24.60
N GLN A 563 -17.15 6.40 -25.08
CA GLN A 563 -18.57 6.52 -24.75
C GLN A 563 -18.89 6.09 -23.31
N LEU A 564 -18.28 5.00 -22.84
CA LEU A 564 -18.53 4.45 -21.50
C LEU A 564 -17.95 5.31 -20.39
N TRP A 565 -16.79 5.91 -20.64
CA TRP A 565 -16.06 6.73 -19.68
C TRP A 565 -15.88 8.13 -20.29
N PRO A 566 -16.74 9.11 -20.04
CA PRO A 566 -16.65 10.44 -20.64
C PRO A 566 -15.39 11.21 -20.20
N GLY A 567 -14.79 11.99 -21.09
CA GLY A 567 -13.57 12.75 -20.83
C GLY A 567 -13.76 14.10 -20.12
N PRO A 568 -12.66 14.84 -19.89
CA PRO A 568 -12.69 16.22 -19.37
C PRO A 568 -13.48 17.18 -20.29
N LEU A 569 -13.73 18.40 -19.83
CA LEU A 569 -14.39 19.44 -20.64
C LEU A 569 -13.49 19.90 -21.82
N GLU A 570 -14.07 20.04 -23.01
CA GLU A 570 -13.41 20.57 -24.21
C GLU A 570 -13.26 22.11 -24.14
N GLY A 571 -12.15 22.67 -24.66
CA GLY A 571 -12.02 24.13 -24.89
C GLY A 571 -11.40 24.99 -23.79
N VAL A 572 -10.88 24.43 -22.69
CA VAL A 572 -10.00 25.17 -21.77
C VAL A 572 -8.64 25.36 -22.46
N VAL A 573 -8.03 26.55 -22.44
CA VAL A 573 -6.77 26.85 -23.16
C VAL A 573 -5.58 26.07 -22.58
N HIS A 574 -4.85 25.41 -23.48
CA HIS A 574 -3.75 24.48 -23.26
C HIS A 574 -2.47 25.24 -22.92
N ALA A 575 -1.79 24.84 -21.84
CA ALA A 575 -0.39 25.18 -21.64
C ALA A 575 0.42 23.94 -22.03
N ASP A 576 1.03 24.01 -23.22
CA ASP A 576 1.94 23.05 -23.85
C ASP A 576 1.54 21.56 -23.80
N ASP A 577 0.86 21.16 -24.87
CA ASP A 577 0.44 19.79 -25.19
C ASP A 577 1.64 18.89 -25.52
N GLU A 578 2.32 18.41 -24.49
CA GLU A 578 3.14 17.21 -24.65
C GLU A 578 3.00 16.26 -23.48
N TRP A 579 2.70 15.01 -23.82
CA TRP A 579 2.87 13.87 -22.91
C TRP A 579 4.25 13.96 -22.26
N ALA A 580 4.31 13.76 -20.94
CA ALA A 580 5.55 13.94 -20.18
C ALA A 580 6.71 13.09 -20.73
N GLY A 581 6.42 11.91 -21.29
CA GLY A 581 7.44 11.09 -21.95
C GLY A 581 8.00 11.68 -23.25
N TRP A 582 7.29 12.59 -23.94
CA TRP A 582 7.85 13.33 -25.09
C TRP A 582 8.77 14.46 -24.64
N ARG A 583 8.45 15.12 -23.52
CA ARG A 583 9.37 16.06 -22.87
C ARG A 583 10.66 15.34 -22.46
N GLU A 584 10.51 14.18 -21.85
CA GLU A 584 11.61 13.32 -21.46
C GLU A 584 12.41 12.80 -22.66
N LEU A 585 11.75 12.40 -23.75
CA LEU A 585 12.42 12.04 -25.00
C LEU A 585 13.33 13.17 -25.48
N ARG A 586 12.89 14.42 -25.41
CA ARG A 586 13.74 15.57 -25.78
C ARG A 586 14.92 15.75 -24.84
N GLU A 587 14.70 15.62 -23.54
CA GLU A 587 15.78 15.68 -22.55
C GLU A 587 16.83 14.59 -22.82
N ILE A 588 16.39 13.37 -23.14
CA ILE A 588 17.26 12.26 -23.52
C ILE A 588 18.01 12.59 -24.82
N LEU A 589 17.32 13.00 -25.89
CA LEU A 589 17.95 13.33 -27.18
C LEU A 589 18.95 14.49 -27.07
N LEU A 590 18.75 15.42 -26.13
CA LEU A 590 19.71 16.49 -25.81
C LEU A 590 20.94 15.93 -25.06
N ALA A 591 20.76 14.90 -24.25
CA ALA A 591 21.82 14.31 -23.43
C ALA A 591 22.64 13.21 -24.12
N VAL A 592 22.15 12.61 -25.22
CA VAL A 592 22.92 11.62 -26.00
C VAL A 592 24.19 12.29 -26.58
N PRO A 593 25.41 11.87 -26.20
CA PRO A 593 26.66 12.48 -26.67
C PRO A 593 27.02 12.09 -28.11
N ALA A 594 27.84 12.92 -28.77
CA ALA A 594 28.45 12.58 -30.06
C ALA A 594 29.32 11.32 -29.93
N GLY A 595 29.41 10.53 -31.01
CA GLY A 595 30.11 9.24 -31.01
C GLY A 595 29.31 8.11 -30.37
N THR A 596 28.02 8.30 -30.11
CA THR A 596 27.10 7.26 -29.63
C THR A 596 25.79 7.25 -30.39
N TRP A 597 25.06 6.16 -30.28
CA TRP A 597 23.72 6.00 -30.84
C TRP A 597 22.81 5.26 -29.86
N THR A 598 21.50 5.32 -30.06
CA THR A 598 20.52 4.52 -29.30
C THR A 598 19.47 3.92 -30.23
N SER A 599 18.69 2.95 -29.75
CA SER A 599 17.62 2.38 -30.55
C SER A 599 16.25 2.97 -30.22
N TYR A 600 15.30 2.89 -31.17
CA TYR A 600 13.89 3.20 -30.90
C TYR A 600 13.34 2.42 -29.71
N GLY A 601 13.76 1.16 -29.55
CA GLY A 601 13.39 0.31 -28.42
C GLY A 601 13.96 0.76 -27.08
N ASP A 602 15.22 1.21 -27.05
CA ASP A 602 15.86 1.72 -25.83
C ASP A 602 15.23 3.04 -25.37
N LEU A 603 14.97 3.95 -26.32
CA LEU A 603 14.25 5.20 -26.04
C LEU A 603 12.85 4.92 -25.53
N ALA A 604 12.13 4.01 -26.18
CA ALA A 604 10.80 3.60 -25.77
C ALA A 604 10.78 2.96 -24.37
N GLY A 605 11.77 2.13 -24.06
CA GLY A 605 11.98 1.55 -22.74
C GLY A 605 12.25 2.61 -21.67
N ALA A 606 13.06 3.62 -21.99
CA ALA A 606 13.42 4.70 -21.07
C ALA A 606 12.22 5.59 -20.71
N ILE A 607 11.37 5.94 -21.69
CA ILE A 607 10.22 6.86 -21.50
C ILE A 607 8.89 6.13 -21.27
N GLY A 608 8.87 4.80 -21.32
CA GLY A 608 7.69 3.97 -21.07
C GLY A 608 6.64 3.97 -22.18
N THR A 609 7.08 3.83 -23.44
CA THR A 609 6.21 3.72 -24.64
C THR A 609 6.69 2.59 -25.59
N SER A 610 6.29 2.59 -26.86
CA SER A 610 6.76 1.66 -27.90
C SER A 610 7.73 2.30 -28.89
N ALA A 611 8.61 1.50 -29.50
CA ALA A 611 9.57 1.92 -30.52
C ALA A 611 8.87 2.60 -31.71
N ILE A 612 7.71 2.07 -32.12
CA ILE A 612 6.88 2.63 -33.19
C ILE A 612 6.35 4.02 -32.80
N ALA A 613 5.87 4.20 -31.56
CA ALA A 613 5.39 5.49 -31.10
C ALA A 613 6.52 6.53 -31.09
N VAL A 614 7.73 6.14 -30.65
CA VAL A 614 8.94 6.98 -30.74
C VAL A 614 9.22 7.35 -32.20
N GLY A 615 9.23 6.37 -33.11
CA GLY A 615 9.43 6.59 -34.55
C GLY A 615 8.42 7.56 -35.15
N ASN A 616 7.13 7.36 -34.89
CA ASN A 616 6.05 8.24 -35.37
C ASN A 616 6.15 9.66 -34.79
N HIS A 617 6.48 9.79 -33.50
CA HIS A 617 6.67 11.08 -32.86
C HIS A 617 7.88 11.82 -33.45
N MET A 618 9.01 11.13 -33.60
CA MET A 618 10.22 11.68 -34.22
C MET A 618 9.99 12.10 -35.67
N TYR A 619 9.19 11.34 -36.41
CA TYR A 619 8.82 11.68 -37.79
C TYR A 619 7.93 12.93 -37.87
N SER A 620 6.98 13.08 -36.94
CA SER A 620 5.98 14.15 -36.97
C SER A 620 6.39 15.44 -36.25
N LYS A 621 7.40 15.39 -35.37
CA LYS A 621 7.83 16.52 -34.55
C LYS A 621 9.09 17.20 -35.12
N PRO A 622 8.99 18.44 -35.64
CA PRO A 622 10.17 19.19 -36.05
C PRO A 622 10.98 19.71 -34.84
N GLY A 623 12.27 19.99 -35.05
CA GLY A 623 13.14 20.62 -34.06
C GLY A 623 13.63 19.72 -32.93
N LEU A 624 13.57 18.39 -33.11
CA LEU A 624 14.21 17.45 -32.20
C LEU A 624 15.74 17.50 -32.36
N HIS A 625 16.45 17.39 -31.24
CA HIS A 625 17.91 17.42 -31.23
C HIS A 625 18.50 16.10 -31.74
N CYS A 626 19.40 16.17 -32.73
CA CYS A 626 20.15 15.03 -33.29
C CYS A 626 19.35 13.71 -33.44
N PRO A 627 18.15 13.70 -34.03
CA PRO A 627 17.31 12.50 -34.13
C PRO A 627 17.96 11.38 -34.96
N TYR A 628 18.96 11.72 -35.78
CA TYR A 628 19.77 10.77 -36.56
C TYR A 628 20.61 9.82 -35.70
N ARG A 629 20.76 10.07 -34.39
CA ARG A 629 21.39 9.15 -33.43
C ARG A 629 20.47 7.99 -33.00
N VAL A 630 19.25 7.92 -33.50
CA VAL A 630 18.28 6.85 -33.20
C VAL A 630 18.20 5.87 -34.36
N LEU A 631 18.70 4.66 -34.13
CA LEU A 631 18.81 3.58 -35.10
C LEU A 631 17.81 2.44 -34.79
N THR A 632 17.70 1.48 -35.70
CA THR A 632 17.05 0.19 -35.42
C THR A 632 17.84 -0.58 -34.36
N ALA A 633 17.23 -1.62 -33.78
CA ALA A 633 17.88 -2.43 -32.75
C ALA A 633 19.19 -3.10 -33.22
N ASP A 634 19.30 -3.38 -34.52
CA ASP A 634 20.50 -3.95 -35.15
C ASP A 634 21.51 -2.91 -35.66
N GLY A 635 21.29 -1.61 -35.37
CA GLY A 635 22.23 -0.53 -35.66
C GLY A 635 22.14 0.04 -37.07
N ARG A 636 21.00 -0.12 -37.76
CA ARG A 636 20.78 0.44 -39.10
C ARG A 636 19.95 1.71 -39.05
N ILE A 637 20.13 2.55 -40.05
CA ILE A 637 19.22 3.67 -40.31
C ILE A 637 17.87 3.10 -40.72
N ALA A 638 16.80 3.51 -40.05
CA ALA A 638 15.45 3.03 -40.35
C ALA A 638 15.05 3.41 -41.79
N GLY A 639 14.39 2.47 -42.49
CA GLY A 639 13.88 2.70 -43.83
C GLY A 639 12.92 3.89 -43.87
N GLY A 640 13.25 4.90 -44.68
CA GLY A 640 12.43 6.12 -44.79
C GLY A 640 12.63 7.15 -43.68
N PHE A 641 13.65 6.99 -42.84
CA PHE A 641 14.03 7.98 -41.83
C PHE A 641 14.21 9.38 -42.47
N ARG A 642 13.57 10.37 -41.87
CA ARG A 642 13.67 11.79 -42.25
C ARG A 642 13.63 12.62 -40.98
N TRP A 643 14.45 13.65 -40.95
CA TRP A 643 14.35 14.69 -39.92
C TRP A 643 14.34 16.04 -40.60
N THR A 644 13.52 16.95 -40.09
CA THR A 644 13.48 18.34 -40.52
C THR A 644 14.38 19.13 -39.59
N ASP A 645 15.60 19.48 -40.01
CA ASP A 645 16.46 20.35 -39.21
C ASP A 645 17.03 21.51 -40.04
N ASP A 646 17.25 22.63 -39.37
CA ASP A 646 17.76 23.89 -39.92
C ASP A 646 19.29 24.03 -39.75
N ARG A 647 19.99 23.02 -39.19
CA ARG A 647 21.46 23.02 -39.05
C ARG A 647 22.20 21.75 -39.52
N HIS A 648 21.56 20.57 -39.53
CA HIS A 648 22.17 19.33 -40.02
C HIS A 648 21.37 18.76 -41.21
N SER A 649 21.99 18.73 -42.38
CA SER A 649 21.42 18.13 -43.60
C SER A 649 22.45 17.17 -44.22
N GLY A 650 22.07 15.94 -44.53
CA GLY A 650 22.98 14.94 -45.12
C GLY A 650 22.54 13.50 -44.90
N ASP A 651 23.38 12.54 -45.29
CA ASP A 651 23.19 11.12 -44.97
C ASP A 651 23.47 10.91 -43.47
N PRO A 652 22.50 10.44 -42.67
CA PRO A 652 22.72 10.21 -41.25
C PRO A 652 23.85 9.22 -40.95
N LYS A 653 24.18 8.30 -41.87
CA LYS A 653 25.35 7.43 -41.72
C LYS A 653 26.66 8.23 -41.76
N GLU A 654 26.84 9.09 -42.75
CA GLU A 654 28.05 9.93 -42.89
C GLU A 654 28.24 10.86 -41.68
N ILE A 655 27.13 11.40 -41.14
CA ILE A 655 27.16 12.24 -39.95
C ILE A 655 27.60 11.45 -38.72
N LEU A 656 27.02 10.26 -38.51
CA LEU A 656 27.39 9.39 -37.40
C LEU A 656 28.85 8.93 -37.49
N GLU A 657 29.36 8.61 -38.68
CA GLU A 657 30.77 8.30 -38.91
C GLU A 657 31.67 9.50 -38.58
N ALA A 658 31.28 10.72 -38.97
CA ALA A 658 32.01 11.94 -38.63
C ALA A 658 31.98 12.27 -37.11
N GLU A 659 30.93 11.84 -36.41
CA GLU A 659 30.84 11.90 -34.95
C GLU A 659 31.64 10.79 -34.25
N GLY A 660 32.23 9.85 -35.00
CA GLY A 660 33.05 8.76 -34.47
C GLY A 660 32.29 7.48 -34.17
N VAL A 661 31.12 7.25 -34.78
CA VAL A 661 30.39 5.97 -34.72
C VAL A 661 30.80 5.09 -35.92
N PRO A 662 31.58 4.02 -35.71
CA PRO A 662 31.98 3.11 -36.79
C PRO A 662 30.82 2.25 -37.27
N PHE A 663 30.76 2.02 -38.59
CA PHE A 663 29.83 1.10 -39.24
C PHE A 663 30.56 -0.11 -39.84
N ASP A 664 29.89 -1.26 -39.86
CA ASP A 664 30.37 -2.45 -40.57
C ASP A 664 30.07 -2.39 -42.08
N ASP A 665 30.63 -3.35 -42.83
CA ASP A 665 30.43 -3.48 -44.28
C ASP A 665 28.95 -3.68 -44.68
N ASN A 666 28.09 -4.08 -43.73
CA ASN A 666 26.65 -4.26 -43.90
C ASN A 666 25.83 -3.03 -43.47
N GLY A 667 26.50 -1.91 -43.18
CA GLY A 667 25.88 -0.66 -42.79
C GLY A 667 25.27 -0.66 -41.39
N ARG A 668 25.77 -1.50 -40.48
CA ARG A 668 25.36 -1.50 -39.07
C ARG A 668 26.36 -0.75 -38.20
N ALA A 669 25.87 0.17 -37.38
CA ALA A 669 26.66 0.84 -36.36
C ALA A 669 27.17 -0.18 -35.33
N ARG A 670 28.44 -0.07 -34.92
CA ARG A 670 29.03 -0.93 -33.90
C ARG A 670 28.24 -0.82 -32.59
N LYS A 671 27.88 -1.98 -32.03
CA LYS A 671 27.06 -2.07 -30.81
C LYS A 671 27.73 -1.48 -29.57
N SER A 672 29.05 -1.42 -29.51
CA SER A 672 29.78 -0.79 -28.41
C SER A 672 29.49 0.71 -28.24
N HIS A 673 29.06 1.37 -29.32
CA HIS A 673 28.63 2.76 -29.32
C HIS A 673 27.13 2.93 -28.99
N ARG A 674 26.39 1.84 -28.74
CA ARG A 674 24.96 1.88 -28.40
C ARG A 674 24.75 2.27 -26.93
N LEU A 675 23.79 3.15 -26.69
CA LEU A 675 23.24 3.49 -25.39
C LEU A 675 21.95 2.70 -25.15
N THR A 676 21.95 1.90 -24.10
CA THR A 676 20.80 1.11 -23.65
C THR A 676 19.76 1.98 -22.93
N ALA A 677 18.54 1.49 -22.72
CA ALA A 677 17.53 2.20 -21.91
C ALA A 677 18.05 2.61 -20.51
N SER A 678 18.93 1.79 -19.92
CA SER A 678 19.61 2.08 -18.65
C SER A 678 20.60 3.23 -18.80
N ASP A 679 21.44 3.22 -19.84
CA ASP A 679 22.38 4.31 -20.13
C ASP A 679 21.65 5.65 -20.31
N LEU A 680 20.54 5.64 -21.05
CA LEU A 680 19.70 6.83 -21.29
C LEU A 680 19.13 7.40 -19.99
N ALA A 681 18.69 6.54 -19.06
CA ALA A 681 18.18 6.97 -17.76
C ALA A 681 19.27 7.64 -16.90
N VAL A 682 20.50 7.12 -16.92
CA VAL A 682 21.64 7.74 -16.22
C VAL A 682 21.95 9.13 -16.80
N LEU A 683 21.94 9.27 -18.13
CA LEU A 683 22.25 10.53 -18.80
C LEU A 683 21.32 11.68 -18.40
N VAL A 684 20.05 11.41 -18.12
CA VAL A 684 19.06 12.41 -17.67
C VAL A 684 18.94 12.50 -16.14
N GLY A 685 19.90 11.93 -15.39
CA GLY A 685 20.00 12.10 -13.94
C GLY A 685 18.98 11.29 -13.13
N ARG A 686 18.44 10.19 -13.68
CA ARG A 686 17.57 9.29 -12.93
C ARG A 686 18.38 8.37 -12.02
N GLU A 687 17.94 8.23 -10.78
CA GLU A 687 18.46 7.23 -9.87
C GLU A 687 18.07 5.84 -10.36
N ILE A 688 19.03 5.13 -10.94
CA ILE A 688 18.96 3.68 -11.09
C ILE A 688 19.32 3.10 -9.72
N PRO A 689 18.59 2.10 -9.19
CA PRO A 689 19.01 1.39 -8.00
C PRO A 689 20.46 0.96 -8.21
N GLU A 690 21.40 1.44 -7.37
CA GLU A 690 22.77 0.92 -7.38
C GLU A 690 22.65 -0.59 -7.25
N GLU A 691 23.21 -1.34 -8.19
CA GLU A 691 23.37 -2.77 -8.05
C GLU A 691 24.38 -2.93 -6.91
N PRO A 692 23.94 -3.23 -5.67
CA PRO A 692 24.86 -3.25 -4.56
C PRO A 692 25.82 -4.40 -4.86
N LEU A 693 27.13 -4.18 -4.75
CA LEU A 693 28.03 -5.31 -4.58
C LEU A 693 27.44 -6.15 -3.44
N PRO A 694 27.13 -7.43 -3.66
CA PRO A 694 26.85 -8.31 -2.55
C PRO A 694 27.98 -8.14 -1.54
N VAL A 695 27.66 -7.66 -0.34
CA VAL A 695 28.64 -7.59 0.75
C VAL A 695 29.22 -9.00 0.88
N PRO A 696 30.56 -9.19 0.81
CA PRO A 696 31.14 -10.48 1.12
C PRO A 696 30.60 -10.83 2.49
N ALA A 697 29.73 -11.82 2.54
CA ALA A 697 28.95 -12.07 3.73
C ALA A 697 29.95 -12.37 4.82
N ALA A 698 30.03 -11.51 5.84
CA ALA A 698 31.06 -11.57 6.88
C ALA A 698 31.14 -13.02 7.40
N ARG A 699 32.13 -13.78 6.92
CA ARG A 699 32.25 -15.22 7.20
C ARG A 699 30.93 -16.00 7.13
N ALA A 700 30.07 -15.76 6.13
CA ALA A 700 28.96 -16.66 5.89
C ALA A 700 29.47 -17.85 5.09
N GLY A 701 29.61 -18.98 5.78
CA GLY A 701 30.12 -20.29 5.36
C GLY A 701 30.53 -20.47 3.89
N GLU A 702 31.76 -20.96 3.69
CA GLU A 702 32.39 -21.37 2.42
C GLU A 702 31.43 -22.09 1.45
N GLN A 703 30.40 -22.77 1.94
CA GLN A 703 29.37 -23.45 1.15
C GLN A 703 28.49 -22.54 0.28
N ALA A 704 28.11 -21.33 0.73
CA ALA A 704 27.22 -20.47 -0.06
C ALA A 704 27.96 -19.84 -1.26
N GLU A 705 29.20 -19.42 -1.05
CA GLU A 705 30.08 -18.85 -2.08
C GLU A 705 30.52 -19.92 -3.10
N ALA A 706 30.87 -21.12 -2.61
CA ALA A 706 31.14 -22.28 -3.48
C ALA A 706 29.96 -22.62 -4.40
N THR A 707 28.71 -22.42 -3.94
CA THR A 707 27.53 -22.65 -4.80
C THR A 707 27.34 -21.57 -5.87
N ALA A 708 27.76 -20.32 -5.63
CA ALA A 708 27.61 -19.24 -6.60
C ALA A 708 28.69 -19.29 -7.68
N ALA A 709 29.93 -19.55 -7.28
CA ALA A 709 31.04 -19.79 -8.21
C ALA A 709 30.74 -20.98 -9.13
N GLY A 710 30.23 -22.09 -8.57
CA GLY A 710 29.83 -23.26 -9.35
C GLY A 710 28.68 -22.98 -10.34
N ARG A 711 27.72 -22.12 -9.97
CA ARG A 711 26.65 -21.68 -10.89
C ARG A 711 27.19 -20.79 -12.02
N PHE A 712 28.06 -19.83 -11.71
CA PHE A 712 28.72 -18.99 -12.73
C PHE A 712 29.51 -19.85 -13.72
N GLU A 713 30.34 -20.78 -13.22
CA GLU A 713 31.14 -21.64 -14.08
C GLU A 713 30.28 -22.57 -14.94
N ALA A 714 29.18 -23.11 -14.40
CA ALA A 714 28.23 -23.90 -15.17
C ALA A 714 27.60 -23.06 -16.31
N LEU A 715 27.10 -21.86 -16.00
CA LEU A 715 26.56 -20.96 -17.02
C LEU A 715 27.61 -20.60 -18.08
N LEU A 716 28.85 -20.35 -17.68
CA LEU A 716 29.94 -20.04 -18.60
C LEU A 716 30.23 -21.22 -19.55
N ARG A 717 30.29 -22.45 -19.02
CA ARG A 717 30.52 -23.67 -19.82
C ARG A 717 29.35 -24.02 -20.72
N ASP A 718 28.13 -23.74 -20.29
CA ASP A 718 26.92 -24.06 -21.04
C ASP A 718 26.66 -23.08 -22.21
N ASN A 719 27.21 -21.86 -22.14
CA ASN A 719 26.88 -20.78 -23.09
C ASN A 719 28.07 -20.27 -23.91
N GLN A 720 29.32 -20.62 -23.58
CA GLN A 720 30.53 -20.11 -24.25
C GLN A 720 31.43 -21.23 -24.79
N THR A 721 32.30 -20.90 -25.75
CA THR A 721 33.25 -21.87 -26.32
C THR A 721 34.33 -22.28 -25.31
N PRO A 722 34.93 -23.49 -25.44
CA PRO A 722 35.98 -23.95 -24.53
C PRO A 722 37.15 -22.96 -24.36
N GLU A 723 37.54 -22.28 -25.44
CA GLU A 723 38.63 -21.31 -25.46
C GLU A 723 38.27 -20.04 -24.66
N VAL A 724 37.01 -19.58 -24.75
CA VAL A 724 36.51 -18.44 -23.96
C VAL A 724 36.42 -18.83 -22.48
N VAL A 725 35.90 -20.01 -22.19
CA VAL A 725 35.82 -20.55 -20.81
C VAL A 725 37.20 -20.60 -20.18
N GLU A 726 38.19 -21.17 -20.88
CA GLU A 726 39.57 -21.26 -20.38
C GLU A 726 40.17 -19.88 -20.16
N GLY A 727 39.99 -18.96 -21.11
CA GLY A 727 40.47 -17.58 -21.03
C GLY A 727 39.90 -16.82 -19.84
N VAL A 728 38.58 -16.87 -19.62
CA VAL A 728 37.90 -16.21 -18.50
C VAL A 728 38.37 -16.80 -17.16
N LEU A 729 38.39 -18.12 -17.02
CA LEU A 729 38.83 -18.76 -15.78
C LEU A 729 40.32 -18.51 -15.48
N ALA A 730 41.17 -18.38 -16.50
CA ALA A 730 42.57 -18.02 -16.32
C ALA A 730 42.74 -16.58 -15.81
N VAL A 731 41.95 -15.63 -16.33
CA VAL A 731 41.94 -14.24 -15.84
C VAL A 731 41.44 -14.16 -14.40
N LEU A 732 40.40 -14.92 -14.03
CA LEU A 732 39.88 -14.93 -12.66
C LEU A 732 40.88 -15.54 -11.66
N ARG A 733 41.59 -16.61 -12.02
CA ARG A 733 42.67 -17.17 -11.19
C ARG A 733 43.83 -16.18 -11.01
N PHE A 734 44.23 -15.52 -12.09
CA PHE A 734 45.26 -14.48 -12.03
C PHE A 734 44.84 -13.34 -11.08
N TRP A 735 43.57 -12.93 -11.12
CA TRP A 735 43.05 -11.88 -10.24
C TRP A 735 43.15 -12.26 -8.75
N GLU A 736 42.86 -13.51 -8.40
CA GLU A 736 43.07 -14.05 -7.03
C GLU A 736 44.54 -14.04 -6.62
N GLU A 737 45.45 -14.49 -7.50
CA GLU A 737 46.89 -14.52 -7.23
C GLU A 737 47.47 -13.12 -6.95
N TRP A 738 46.84 -12.08 -7.49
CA TRP A 738 47.19 -10.67 -7.30
C TRP A 738 46.48 -9.98 -6.13
N GLY A 739 45.84 -10.75 -5.24
CA GLY A 739 45.24 -10.24 -4.00
C GLY A 739 43.80 -9.73 -4.15
N GLY A 740 43.18 -9.95 -5.30
CA GLY A 740 41.75 -9.73 -5.50
C GLY A 740 40.90 -10.94 -5.08
N TYR A 741 39.58 -10.76 -5.08
CA TYR A 741 38.58 -11.81 -4.85
C TYR A 741 37.40 -11.64 -5.80
N GLN A 742 36.61 -12.69 -6.06
CA GLN A 742 35.41 -12.59 -6.90
C GLN A 742 34.16 -12.42 -6.05
N VAL A 743 33.29 -11.53 -6.52
CA VAL A 743 31.92 -11.40 -6.02
C VAL A 743 30.97 -11.89 -7.11
N TYR A 744 29.87 -12.56 -6.73
CA TYR A 744 28.90 -13.13 -7.68
C TYR A 744 27.52 -12.51 -7.54
N GLY A 745 26.89 -12.20 -8.68
CA GLY A 745 25.54 -11.66 -8.74
C GLY A 745 24.45 -12.65 -8.29
N LYS A 746 23.29 -12.12 -7.88
CA LYS A 746 22.10 -12.91 -7.50
C LYS A 746 21.04 -13.02 -8.60
N GLY A 747 21.36 -12.55 -9.81
CA GLY A 747 20.47 -12.57 -10.97
C GLY A 747 20.22 -13.99 -11.51
N THR A 748 19.25 -14.09 -12.43
CA THR A 748 18.99 -15.32 -13.20
C THR A 748 20.21 -15.72 -14.01
N GLU A 749 20.92 -14.72 -14.55
CA GLU A 749 22.31 -14.85 -14.98
C GLU A 749 23.20 -14.50 -13.77
N THR A 750 23.90 -15.51 -13.24
CA THR A 750 24.90 -15.27 -12.19
C THR A 750 26.11 -14.62 -12.84
N SER A 751 26.34 -13.33 -12.59
CA SER A 751 27.50 -12.57 -13.05
C SER A 751 28.68 -12.68 -12.09
N CYS A 752 29.89 -12.32 -12.54
CA CYS A 752 31.11 -12.29 -11.72
C CYS A 752 31.76 -10.90 -11.75
N PHE A 753 32.19 -10.41 -10.58
CA PHE A 753 32.83 -9.12 -10.38
C PHE A 753 34.22 -9.34 -9.75
N PRO A 754 35.32 -9.27 -10.53
CA PRO A 754 36.68 -9.29 -9.99
C PRO A 754 36.91 -8.04 -9.15
N THR A 755 37.00 -8.22 -7.83
CA THR A 755 36.98 -7.14 -6.83
C THR A 755 38.31 -7.08 -6.08
N VAL A 756 38.72 -5.88 -5.69
CA VAL A 756 39.84 -5.60 -4.80
C VAL A 756 39.39 -4.57 -3.77
N ASP A 757 39.84 -4.70 -2.52
CA ASP A 757 39.58 -3.70 -1.49
C ASP A 757 40.64 -2.60 -1.56
N ALA A 758 40.20 -1.35 -1.45
CA ALA A 758 41.07 -0.16 -1.35
C ALA A 758 40.78 0.61 -0.06
N GLY A 759 41.79 1.19 0.58
CA GLY A 759 41.68 2.03 1.78
C GLY A 759 42.17 1.37 3.08
N GLY A 760 42.20 2.14 4.17
CA GLY A 760 42.74 1.68 5.46
C GLY A 760 41.78 0.79 6.26
N PRO A 761 42.20 0.25 7.42
CA PRO A 761 41.39 -0.65 8.28
C PRO A 761 40.04 -0.09 8.74
N HIS A 762 39.82 1.22 8.59
CA HIS A 762 38.61 1.94 9.02
C HIS A 762 37.81 2.56 7.85
N ASP A 763 38.29 2.44 6.61
CA ASP A 763 37.66 2.99 5.39
C ASP A 763 37.98 2.10 4.17
N SER A 764 37.62 0.81 4.27
CA SER A 764 37.76 -0.15 3.17
C SER A 764 36.62 0.02 2.17
N ARG A 765 36.97 0.14 0.90
CA ARG A 765 36.06 0.38 -0.22
C ARG A 765 36.39 -0.58 -1.36
N ALA A 766 35.40 -1.37 -1.75
CA ALA A 766 35.54 -2.34 -2.82
C ALA A 766 35.55 -1.65 -4.20
N LEU A 767 36.52 -2.05 -5.03
CA LEU A 767 36.72 -1.62 -6.41
C LEU A 767 36.69 -2.83 -7.33
N TRP A 768 36.03 -2.71 -8.48
CA TRP A 768 36.03 -3.72 -9.53
C TRP A 768 36.07 -3.01 -10.88
N PRO A 769 36.99 -3.37 -11.80
CA PRO A 769 37.08 -2.71 -13.10
C PRO A 769 36.02 -3.20 -14.08
N ILE A 770 35.58 -4.46 -13.94
CA ILE A 770 34.71 -5.13 -14.90
C ILE A 770 33.62 -5.98 -14.23
N ALA A 771 32.54 -6.23 -14.97
CA ALA A 771 31.52 -7.23 -14.63
C ALA A 771 31.34 -8.22 -15.80
N ILE A 772 31.39 -9.51 -15.49
CA ILE A 772 31.39 -10.60 -16.48
C ILE A 772 30.03 -11.30 -16.49
N TYR A 773 29.43 -11.41 -17.67
CA TYR A 773 28.09 -11.98 -17.89
C TYR A 773 28.17 -13.20 -18.82
N PRO A 774 28.05 -14.44 -18.27
CA PRO A 774 28.35 -15.67 -19.01
C PRO A 774 27.29 -16.09 -20.03
N VAL A 775 26.03 -15.68 -19.87
CA VAL A 775 24.90 -15.99 -20.75
C VAL A 775 24.74 -14.93 -21.83
N SER A 776 24.82 -13.64 -21.47
CA SER A 776 24.80 -12.56 -22.45
C SER A 776 26.06 -12.51 -23.31
N GLY A 777 27.17 -13.11 -22.83
CA GLY A 777 28.44 -13.15 -23.53
C GLY A 777 29.12 -11.79 -23.58
N THR A 778 28.95 -10.96 -22.55
CA THR A 778 29.50 -9.59 -22.50
C THR A 778 30.31 -9.32 -21.24
N VAL A 779 31.23 -8.36 -21.35
CA VAL A 779 31.95 -7.79 -20.22
C VAL A 779 31.72 -6.29 -20.17
N ASP A 780 31.19 -5.80 -19.05
CA ASP A 780 31.03 -4.38 -18.80
C ASP A 780 32.29 -3.82 -18.14
N VAL A 781 32.73 -2.63 -18.56
CA VAL A 781 33.69 -1.81 -17.81
C VAL A 781 32.90 -0.79 -17.00
N VAL A 782 33.03 -0.82 -15.67
CA VAL A 782 32.07 -0.17 -14.77
C VAL A 782 32.43 1.28 -14.40
N PHE A 783 32.74 2.13 -15.39
CA PHE A 783 33.15 3.51 -15.14
C PHE A 783 32.12 4.34 -14.35
N GLN A 784 30.82 4.06 -14.53
CA GLN A 784 29.73 4.65 -13.76
C GLN A 784 29.95 4.57 -12.24
N TYR A 785 30.54 3.47 -11.77
CA TYR A 785 30.84 3.24 -10.35
C TYR A 785 32.22 3.78 -9.98
N LEU A 786 33.20 3.64 -10.87
CA LEU A 786 34.57 4.12 -10.65
C LEU A 786 34.65 5.65 -10.54
N LYS A 787 33.82 6.41 -11.26
CA LYS A 787 33.84 7.88 -11.26
C LYS A 787 33.59 8.56 -9.90
N ARG A 788 33.17 7.80 -8.89
CA ARG A 788 32.94 8.26 -7.52
C ARG A 788 33.88 7.60 -6.51
N ARG A 789 34.86 6.81 -6.95
CA ARG A 789 35.71 5.98 -6.11
C ARG A 789 37.20 6.18 -6.43
N PRO A 790 37.99 6.74 -5.50
CA PRO A 790 39.43 6.89 -5.68
C PRO A 790 40.15 5.56 -5.93
N PRO A 791 41.21 5.55 -6.78
CA PRO A 791 41.77 6.71 -7.51
C PRO A 791 41.06 7.02 -8.82
N PHE A 792 40.08 6.20 -9.22
CA PHE A 792 39.38 6.33 -10.50
C PHE A 792 38.21 7.33 -10.46
N ASP A 793 38.04 8.10 -9.39
CA ASP A 793 37.28 9.34 -9.41
C ASP A 793 37.98 10.43 -10.26
N ASP A 794 39.28 10.26 -10.51
CA ASP A 794 40.05 11.05 -11.46
C ASP A 794 39.78 10.63 -12.93
N GLU A 795 39.33 11.58 -13.76
CA GLU A 795 38.96 11.35 -15.16
C GLU A 795 40.14 10.87 -16.03
N PRO A 796 41.36 11.45 -15.96
CA PRO A 796 42.53 10.95 -16.66
C PRO A 796 42.85 9.48 -16.38
N LEU A 797 42.70 9.02 -15.13
CA LEU A 797 42.90 7.61 -14.79
C LEU A 797 41.81 6.70 -15.37
N ARG A 798 40.55 7.15 -15.39
CA ARG A 798 39.49 6.40 -16.10
C ARG A 798 39.75 6.35 -17.60
N ARG A 799 40.16 7.46 -18.22
CA ARG A 799 40.50 7.50 -19.65
C ARG A 799 41.67 6.55 -19.95
N ALA A 800 42.70 6.57 -19.11
CA ALA A 800 43.85 5.67 -19.20
C ALA A 800 43.46 4.19 -19.08
N LEU A 801 42.47 3.85 -18.24
CA LEU A 801 41.90 2.50 -18.16
C LEU A 801 41.18 2.11 -19.45
N MET A 802 40.36 3.02 -20.00
CA MET A 802 39.67 2.80 -21.27
C MET A 802 40.64 2.60 -22.44
N GLU A 803 41.66 3.45 -22.56
CA GLU A 803 42.70 3.37 -23.59
C GLU A 803 43.43 2.02 -23.55
N ARG A 804 43.68 1.48 -22.35
CA ARG A 804 44.31 0.17 -22.18
C ARG A 804 43.41 -0.98 -22.60
N PHE A 805 42.12 -0.91 -22.28
CA PHE A 805 41.16 -1.88 -22.80
C PHE A 805 41.06 -1.81 -24.33
N ASN A 806 40.98 -0.62 -24.91
CA ASN A 806 40.92 -0.42 -26.36
C ASN A 806 42.22 -0.78 -27.11
N ALA A 807 43.34 -0.93 -26.40
CA ALA A 807 44.58 -1.44 -26.97
C ALA A 807 44.57 -2.96 -27.17
N VAL A 808 43.59 -3.67 -26.60
CA VAL A 808 43.38 -5.11 -26.80
C VAL A 808 42.56 -5.32 -28.07
N ASP A 809 43.08 -6.13 -29.00
CA ASP A 809 42.37 -6.46 -30.23
C ASP A 809 41.02 -7.12 -29.93
N GLY A 810 39.97 -6.67 -30.62
CA GLY A 810 38.58 -7.06 -30.35
C GLY A 810 37.84 -6.24 -29.28
N ILE A 811 38.50 -5.28 -28.60
CA ILE A 811 37.84 -4.33 -27.68
C ILE A 811 37.76 -2.94 -28.32
N ASP A 812 36.57 -2.36 -28.32
CA ASP A 812 36.28 -1.05 -28.87
C ASP A 812 35.26 -0.32 -28.00
N LEU A 813 35.72 0.32 -26.93
CA LEU A 813 34.89 1.09 -26.00
C LEU A 813 34.80 2.55 -26.47
N ALA A 814 33.57 3.04 -26.63
CA ALA A 814 33.33 4.43 -27.01
C ALA A 814 33.73 5.40 -25.88
N GLU A 815 34.58 6.38 -26.19
CA GLU A 815 35.04 7.40 -25.22
C GLU A 815 33.88 8.17 -24.59
N ALA A 816 32.83 8.43 -25.36
CA ALA A 816 31.61 9.08 -24.88
C ALA A 816 30.87 8.31 -23.76
N LYS A 817 31.22 7.04 -23.49
CA LYS A 817 30.69 6.22 -22.40
C LYS A 817 31.60 6.18 -21.15
N LEU A 818 32.57 7.09 -21.03
CA LEU A 818 33.54 7.13 -19.90
C LEU A 818 32.90 7.33 -18.51
N ASP A 819 31.64 7.73 -18.42
CA ASP A 819 30.89 7.86 -17.15
C ASP A 819 29.71 6.87 -17.02
N LEU A 820 29.62 5.91 -17.94
CA LEU A 820 28.58 4.88 -18.07
C LEU A 820 29.18 3.46 -17.89
N ARG A 821 28.52 2.42 -18.44
CA ARG A 821 28.99 1.03 -18.43
C ARG A 821 29.19 0.52 -19.87
N PRO A 822 30.23 0.96 -20.61
CA PRO A 822 30.51 0.41 -21.93
C PRO A 822 30.89 -1.08 -21.81
N SER A 823 30.57 -1.85 -22.85
CA SER A 823 30.74 -3.30 -22.83
C SER A 823 31.48 -3.81 -24.07
N PHE A 824 32.19 -4.92 -23.94
CA PHE A 824 32.85 -5.63 -25.04
C PHE A 824 32.51 -7.14 -25.02
N PRO A 825 32.70 -7.87 -26.14
CA PRO A 825 32.38 -9.29 -26.22
C PRO A 825 33.24 -10.15 -25.30
N LEU A 826 32.64 -11.12 -24.63
CA LEU A 826 33.35 -12.10 -23.81
C LEU A 826 34.31 -12.98 -24.64
N GLU A 827 34.04 -13.11 -25.94
CA GLU A 827 34.86 -13.83 -26.91
C GLU A 827 36.32 -13.34 -26.97
N VAL A 828 36.60 -12.08 -26.62
CA VAL A 828 37.96 -11.51 -26.60
C VAL A 828 38.89 -12.29 -25.66
N PHE A 829 38.34 -12.95 -24.62
CA PHE A 829 39.13 -13.78 -23.72
C PHE A 829 39.73 -15.01 -24.43
N ALA A 830 39.12 -15.48 -25.53
CA ALA A 830 39.70 -16.48 -26.40
C ALA A 830 40.80 -15.85 -27.27
N GLY A 831 42.04 -15.88 -26.76
CA GLY A 831 43.24 -15.43 -27.49
C GLY A 831 43.89 -14.16 -26.95
N HIS A 832 43.18 -13.32 -26.20
CA HIS A 832 43.73 -12.08 -25.63
C HIS A 832 43.76 -12.04 -24.09
N GLY A 833 43.61 -13.21 -23.42
CA GLY A 833 43.61 -13.29 -21.96
C GLY A 833 44.88 -12.76 -21.27
N GLU A 834 46.06 -12.81 -21.91
CA GLU A 834 47.29 -12.17 -21.38
C GLU A 834 47.21 -10.64 -21.44
N ALA A 835 46.69 -10.08 -22.52
CA ALA A 835 46.55 -8.62 -22.67
C ALA A 835 45.52 -8.07 -21.67
N ILE A 836 44.40 -8.77 -21.46
CA ILE A 836 43.41 -8.42 -20.44
C ILE A 836 44.01 -8.48 -19.04
N ARG A 837 44.82 -9.50 -18.73
CA ARG A 837 45.55 -9.59 -17.45
C ARG A 837 46.45 -8.38 -17.22
N ALA A 838 47.18 -7.92 -18.24
CA ALA A 838 48.01 -6.73 -18.12
C ALA A 838 47.20 -5.45 -17.81
N VAL A 839 45.97 -5.31 -18.36
CA VAL A 839 45.08 -4.18 -18.02
C VAL A 839 44.63 -4.26 -16.56
N LEU A 840 44.26 -5.45 -16.11
CA LEU A 840 43.82 -5.69 -14.74
C LEU A 840 44.96 -5.55 -13.72
N GLU A 841 46.16 -6.00 -14.06
CA GLU A 841 47.39 -5.78 -13.27
C GLU A 841 47.66 -4.29 -13.10
N TRP A 842 47.58 -3.51 -14.18
CA TRP A 842 47.72 -2.06 -14.12
C TRP A 842 46.66 -1.43 -13.22
N PHE A 843 45.40 -1.88 -13.30
CA PHE A 843 44.33 -1.38 -12.43
C PHE A 843 44.66 -1.59 -10.94
N VAL A 844 45.06 -2.81 -10.55
CA VAL A 844 45.46 -3.13 -9.16
C VAL A 844 46.70 -2.32 -8.74
N HIS A 845 47.65 -2.11 -9.64
CA HIS A 845 48.84 -1.30 -9.39
C HIS A 845 48.49 0.17 -9.09
N GLU A 846 47.60 0.79 -9.87
CA GLU A 846 47.15 2.17 -9.61
C GLU A 846 46.40 2.29 -8.28
N VAL A 847 45.58 1.29 -7.92
CA VAL A 847 44.94 1.22 -6.60
C VAL A 847 46.01 1.20 -5.49
N GLY A 848 47.00 0.31 -5.58
CA GLY A 848 48.09 0.22 -4.60
C GLY A 848 48.99 1.48 -4.53
N LEU A 849 49.24 2.14 -5.67
CA LEU A 849 49.97 3.41 -5.70
C LEU A 849 49.20 4.54 -5.01
N ALA A 850 47.89 4.61 -5.19
CA ALA A 850 47.03 5.59 -4.53
C ALA A 850 47.01 5.39 -3.01
N GLU A 851 46.97 4.14 -2.55
CA GLU A 851 47.07 3.80 -1.13
C GLU A 851 48.43 4.19 -0.53
N ALA A 852 49.52 3.94 -1.26
CA ALA A 852 50.87 4.30 -0.83
C ALA A 852 51.10 5.83 -0.76
N ARG A 853 50.35 6.62 -1.54
CA ARG A 853 50.38 8.10 -1.54
C ARG A 853 49.51 8.73 -0.45
N GLY A 854 48.50 8.02 0.04
CA GLY A 854 47.54 8.48 1.06
C GLY A 854 48.09 9.00 2.40
N PRO A 855 49.27 8.58 2.93
CA PRO A 855 49.75 9.08 4.23
C PRO A 855 50.42 10.46 4.19
N PHE A 856 50.82 10.98 3.02
CA PHE A 856 51.68 12.18 2.95
C PHE A 856 50.94 13.51 2.67
N ASP A 857 49.72 13.47 2.12
CA ASP A 857 48.97 14.70 1.79
C ASP A 857 48.04 15.18 2.93
N ASP A 858 47.65 14.31 3.86
CA ASP A 858 46.77 14.69 4.99
C ASP A 858 47.52 15.52 6.07
N GLU A 859 48.86 15.48 6.11
CA GLU A 859 49.67 16.36 6.97
C GLU A 859 49.89 17.76 6.37
N ARG A 860 49.85 17.94 5.04
CA ARG A 860 49.96 19.27 4.42
C ARG A 860 48.64 20.03 4.43
N ALA A 861 47.50 19.35 4.31
CA ALA A 861 46.18 19.98 4.31
C ALA A 861 45.76 20.49 5.71
N ARG A 862 46.27 19.90 6.80
CA ARG A 862 45.96 20.34 8.18
C ARG A 862 46.81 21.51 8.68
N GLY A 863 47.78 21.98 7.88
CA GLY A 863 48.66 23.11 8.22
C GLY A 863 48.25 24.47 7.64
N ALA A 864 47.22 24.51 6.80
CA ALA A 864 46.72 25.76 6.22
C ALA A 864 45.22 25.66 5.92
N PHE A 865 44.38 25.84 6.93
CA PHE A 865 43.24 26.78 6.97
C PHE A 865 42.46 26.61 8.28
#